data_AF-A0A7S0TVD4-F1
#
_entry.id   AF-A0A7S0TVD4-F1
#
_cell.length_a   1.000
_cell.length_b   1.000
_cell.length_c   1.000
_cell.angle_alpha   90.00
_cell.angle_beta   90.00
_cell.angle_gamma   90.00
#
_symmetry.space_group_name_H-M   'P 1'
#
loop_
_entity.id
_entity.type
_entity.pdbx_description
1 polymer ?
#
loop_
_entity_poly.entity_id
_entity_poly.type
_entity_poly.pdbx_seq_one_letter_code
_entity_poly.pdbx_strand_id
1 'polypeptide(L)'
;RVLRPPPVRSKRLVLLFLSFSFPRQRGMKRTIFRSARAAAMRKRTLQSTAKNQQNAQAAKAAPAPTVLQATHISFASQPPKGEAPKPNIDFIINHQPPQHSGAAWLKTKRVQEGPAFGDEALEGGYKAFREDIKSVVPDARVFTDPLRTLAYGTDASFYRLVPKIVVKVHNEEEMVKLILAARKNKTPITFRAGGTSLSGQAITDSILLKLGHTWRYRKISEDGSKITVEPGWILGQVNRMLAPYARKLGPDPSSIESCWIGGVVANNSSGMCCGVAQNTYHTVSDIRMVLHDGTVLDTHDPASWASFQVSHKALIDGVMSIASKVKADPELVALIKKKFSIKCTTGYSINALVDFDSPLEVIKHLMVGSEGTLGFVSRVTYNTVPDYKDKASAFVIFQSVEDAATATHYLREANCTDAVELFDRPSLYTCENMEYMQHLRGLPESATALLIECRGENEEQMQSRIDQVVGVLKSHHKECITLNEVEFSFDAKECAAFWDARKALIPMVGAVREAGTSVLLEDVAVPVKNLAKLCKGIDQMFKKFDYKDGSAFGHALEGNLHLVFTQDFETIEQVNRYAGMMDYLCKMVVELEGSLKAEHGTGRNVAPYVELEWGKKATGIMWELKALFDPEDQLNPGVVLNTNPNVHKENLKPLPVAHGVVDNCMECGFCESACPSGHVTLTPRQRIVTTREIARLERSVMPEDAAKLVLMKDLYQYNALDTCAADGMCATKCPVNINTGRLVKNVRAKKYDDKTLPFRAAQASVSSFGAIMGTVPVLLNTVDKIHGVLGSAVFGAIAAPFGVLLGVHWNKYVPKGAAKLQQPAPPPPGGPPG
;
A
#
# COMPACT_ATOMS: atom_id res chain seq x y z
N ARG A 1 56.63 -48.94 -25.41
CA ARG A 1 57.36 -47.66 -25.61
C ARG A 1 56.73 -46.68 -24.60
N VAL A 2 57.38 -46.25 -23.51
CA VAL A 2 58.68 -45.53 -23.39
C VAL A 2 58.51 -44.18 -24.10
N LEU A 3 58.50 -43.01 -23.44
CA LEU A 3 59.31 -42.56 -22.28
C LEU A 3 58.54 -41.94 -21.09
N ARG A 4 59.24 -41.86 -19.96
CA ARG A 4 58.93 -41.10 -18.73
C ARG A 4 59.86 -39.84 -18.64
N PRO A 5 59.85 -39.02 -17.56
CA PRO A 5 60.36 -37.63 -17.57
C PRO A 5 61.88 -37.55 -17.31
N PRO A 6 62.50 -36.48 -16.74
CA PRO A 6 62.41 -36.25 -15.28
C PRO A 6 62.58 -34.74 -14.85
N PRO A 7 63.14 -34.34 -13.67
CA PRO A 7 62.52 -33.31 -12.79
C PRO A 7 63.56 -32.24 -12.30
N VAL A 8 63.35 -31.57 -11.14
CA VAL A 8 64.29 -31.53 -9.97
C VAL A 8 64.07 -30.39 -8.94
N ARG A 9 63.73 -30.81 -7.70
CA ARG A 9 64.15 -30.32 -6.35
C ARG A 9 63.84 -28.89 -5.84
N SER A 10 63.94 -28.60 -4.52
CA SER A 10 63.54 -29.30 -3.26
C SER A 10 64.01 -28.52 -2.01
N LYS A 11 63.58 -29.00 -0.82
CA LYS A 11 63.94 -28.64 0.59
C LYS A 11 63.06 -27.52 1.18
N ARG A 12 62.33 -27.69 2.30
CA ARG A 12 62.49 -28.38 3.62
C ARG A 12 63.38 -27.66 4.65
N LEU A 13 62.78 -27.15 5.73
CA LEU A 13 62.77 -27.63 7.14
C LEU A 13 61.69 -26.77 7.86
N VAL A 14 60.71 -27.19 8.69
CA VAL A 14 60.48 -28.25 9.72
C VAL A 14 60.65 -27.71 11.16
N LEU A 15 59.87 -28.30 12.09
CA LEU A 15 59.75 -28.09 13.56
C LEU A 15 58.78 -26.98 14.03
N LEU A 16 57.89 -27.19 15.03
CA LEU A 16 57.40 -28.46 15.63
C LEU A 16 56.14 -28.21 16.52
N PHE A 17 55.14 -29.12 16.47
CA PHE A 17 54.27 -29.63 17.57
C PHE A 17 53.49 -28.65 18.50
N LEU A 18 52.43 -29.02 19.23
CA LEU A 18 51.38 -30.06 19.22
C LEU A 18 50.33 -29.56 20.25
N SER A 19 49.00 -29.66 20.09
CA SER A 19 48.13 -30.79 20.53
C SER A 19 46.68 -30.27 20.56
N PHE A 20 45.70 -30.92 19.91
CA PHE A 20 44.78 -31.93 20.47
C PHE A 20 43.79 -31.39 21.55
N SER A 21 42.47 -31.66 21.52
CA SER A 21 41.69 -32.68 20.77
C SER A 21 40.25 -32.29 20.41
N PHE A 22 39.82 -32.75 19.24
CA PHE A 22 38.44 -33.06 18.80
C PHE A 22 38.16 -34.57 19.07
N PRO A 23 37.02 -35.23 18.72
CA PRO A 23 35.68 -34.77 18.26
C PRO A 23 34.47 -35.55 18.85
N ARG A 24 33.24 -35.25 18.34
CA ARG A 24 32.12 -36.15 17.85
C ARG A 24 31.85 -37.52 18.54
N GLN A 25 30.64 -38.10 18.61
CA GLN A 25 29.36 -37.94 17.88
C GLN A 25 28.25 -38.80 18.56
N ARG A 26 26.95 -38.55 18.30
CA ARG A 26 25.78 -39.50 18.32
C ARG A 26 25.50 -40.30 19.64
N GLY A 27 24.27 -40.52 20.11
CA GLY A 27 22.91 -40.16 19.66
C GLY A 27 21.83 -41.07 20.32
N MET A 28 20.55 -40.85 19.97
CA MET A 28 19.38 -41.76 20.09
C MET A 28 18.63 -42.04 21.43
N LYS A 29 17.28 -42.01 21.28
CA LYS A 29 16.17 -42.65 22.07
C LYS A 29 15.86 -42.05 23.46
N ARG A 30 14.61 -41.60 23.77
CA ARG A 30 13.32 -42.32 23.96
C ARG A 30 13.44 -43.40 25.07
N THR A 31 12.59 -43.52 26.11
CA THR A 31 11.20 -43.06 26.35
C THR A 31 10.77 -43.37 27.81
N ILE A 32 9.84 -42.60 28.42
CA ILE A 32 8.77 -43.06 29.38
C ILE A 32 9.25 -43.60 30.78
N PHE A 33 8.57 -43.50 31.95
CA PHE A 33 7.20 -43.05 32.36
C PHE A 33 7.15 -42.41 33.79
N ARG A 34 5.91 -42.14 34.26
CA ARG A 34 5.29 -42.19 35.62
C ARG A 34 6.15 -42.52 36.88
N SER A 35 5.81 -42.13 38.12
CA SER A 35 4.91 -41.16 38.79
C SER A 35 4.71 -41.63 40.24
N ALA A 36 4.82 -40.78 41.28
CA ALA A 36 4.01 -40.89 42.51
C ALA A 36 4.18 -39.70 43.48
N ARG A 37 3.04 -39.37 44.11
CA ARG A 37 2.78 -38.72 45.43
C ARG A 37 3.93 -38.70 46.47
N ALA A 38 3.96 -37.83 47.48
CA ALA A 38 3.26 -36.55 47.77
C ALA A 38 3.79 -35.94 49.10
N ALA A 39 3.47 -34.67 49.34
CA ALA A 39 3.21 -34.06 50.66
C ALA A 39 4.26 -34.19 51.80
N ALA A 40 5.08 -33.14 51.96
CA ALA A 40 5.41 -32.57 53.28
C ALA A 40 5.91 -31.11 53.17
N MET A 41 5.00 -30.14 53.41
CA MET A 41 5.22 -28.78 53.98
C MET A 41 4.10 -27.78 53.60
N ARG A 42 2.87 -28.09 54.01
CA ARG A 42 1.85 -27.06 54.28
C ARG A 42 2.02 -26.61 55.74
N LYS A 43 2.71 -25.49 55.99
CA LYS A 43 2.57 -24.63 57.19
C LYS A 43 3.57 -23.46 57.14
N ARG A 44 3.12 -22.28 56.64
CA ARG A 44 3.58 -20.90 56.96
C ARG A 44 3.34 -19.86 55.83
N THR A 45 2.09 -19.72 55.36
CA THR A 45 1.59 -18.45 54.78
C THR A 45 0.05 -18.43 54.74
N LEU A 46 -0.58 -18.60 55.91
CA LEU A 46 -1.99 -18.30 56.14
C LEU A 46 -2.08 -17.38 57.36
N GLN A 47 -1.58 -16.15 57.22
CA GLN A 47 -1.67 -15.06 58.20
C GLN A 47 -1.22 -13.72 57.58
N SER A 48 -1.96 -13.25 56.57
CA SER A 48 -1.89 -11.85 56.10
C SER A 48 -3.21 -11.37 55.46
N THR A 49 -3.98 -12.30 54.89
CA THR A 49 -5.37 -12.12 54.44
C THR A 49 -6.36 -12.03 55.62
N ALA A 50 -6.20 -11.02 56.48
CA ALA A 50 -7.11 -10.72 57.58
C ALA A 50 -7.09 -9.25 58.07
N LYS A 51 -6.47 -8.31 57.32
CA LYS A 51 -6.30 -6.91 57.79
C LYS A 51 -6.69 -5.77 56.84
N ASN A 52 -7.16 -6.07 55.62
CA ASN A 52 -7.58 -5.04 54.64
C ASN A 52 -9.08 -5.04 54.29
N GLN A 53 -9.93 -5.70 55.09
CA GLN A 53 -11.40 -5.71 54.89
C GLN A 53 -12.20 -4.90 55.94
N GLN A 54 -11.56 -4.12 56.80
CA GLN A 54 -12.24 -3.28 57.82
C GLN A 54 -12.23 -1.77 57.56
N ASN A 55 -11.56 -1.27 56.51
CA ASN A 55 -11.53 0.16 56.17
C ASN A 55 -12.49 0.60 55.04
N ALA A 56 -13.48 -0.24 54.68
CA ALA A 56 -14.41 0.02 53.58
C ALA A 56 -15.86 0.37 54.02
N GLN A 57 -16.12 0.50 55.34
CA GLN A 57 -17.45 0.77 55.89
C GLN A 57 -17.44 1.89 56.96
N ALA A 58 -16.83 3.03 56.66
CA ALA A 58 -16.88 4.22 57.53
C ALA A 58 -16.71 5.55 56.76
N ALA A 59 -17.44 5.74 55.65
CA ALA A 59 -17.47 7.00 54.90
C ALA A 59 -18.79 7.20 54.10
N LYS A 60 -19.93 7.16 54.81
CA LYS A 60 -21.21 7.70 54.31
C LYS A 60 -21.71 8.75 55.31
N ALA A 61 -22.34 9.80 54.79
CA ALA A 61 -22.88 10.99 55.48
C ALA A 61 -21.86 12.11 55.84
N ALA A 62 -21.56 12.97 54.85
CA ALA A 62 -21.27 14.41 55.01
C ALA A 62 -21.55 15.10 53.64
N PRO A 63 -21.90 16.41 53.59
CA PRO A 63 -22.64 16.97 52.45
C PRO A 63 -21.78 17.34 51.23
N ALA A 64 -22.46 17.50 50.09
CA ALA A 64 -21.84 17.74 48.78
C ALA A 64 -21.11 19.10 48.69
N PRO A 65 -19.87 19.14 48.18
CA PRO A 65 -19.24 20.37 47.73
C PRO A 65 -19.75 20.77 46.34
N THR A 66 -19.98 22.07 46.18
CA THR A 66 -20.58 22.74 45.02
C THR A 66 -19.97 22.34 43.68
N VAL A 67 -20.80 21.88 42.75
CA VAL A 67 -20.41 21.71 41.33
C VAL A 67 -20.21 23.09 40.72
N LEU A 68 -18.98 23.40 40.31
CA LEU A 68 -18.71 24.55 39.43
C LEU A 68 -19.40 24.29 38.08
N GLN A 69 -20.39 25.12 37.77
CA GLN A 69 -21.12 25.07 36.50
C GLN A 69 -20.14 25.27 35.33
N ALA A 70 -19.88 24.21 34.57
CA ALA A 70 -19.48 24.38 33.18
C ALA A 70 -20.68 24.97 32.44
N THR A 71 -20.57 26.22 32.00
CA THR A 71 -21.65 26.92 31.30
C THR A 71 -21.95 26.23 29.98
N HIS A 72 -23.20 25.73 29.85
CA HIS A 72 -23.73 25.27 28.58
C HIS A 72 -23.73 26.44 27.57
N ILE A 73 -22.81 26.42 26.62
CA ILE A 73 -22.98 27.18 25.37
C ILE A 73 -23.84 26.31 24.45
N SER A 74 -25.14 26.62 24.42
CA SER A 74 -26.04 26.15 23.39
C SER A 74 -25.59 26.69 22.04
N PHE A 75 -25.12 25.81 21.15
CA PHE A 75 -25.05 26.13 19.73
C PHE A 75 -26.40 25.80 19.10
N ALA A 76 -27.26 26.82 19.04
CA ALA A 76 -28.54 26.74 18.37
C ALA A 76 -28.37 26.39 16.88
N SER A 77 -29.30 25.58 16.39
CA SER A 77 -29.38 25.12 15.01
C SER A 77 -29.81 26.25 14.05
N GLN A 78 -28.88 26.72 13.22
CA GLN A 78 -29.13 27.08 11.81
C GLN A 78 -27.80 27.40 11.10
N PRO A 79 -27.51 26.86 9.91
CA PRO A 79 -26.33 27.23 9.14
C PRO A 79 -26.52 28.62 8.52
N PRO A 80 -25.54 29.54 8.60
CA PRO A 80 -25.57 30.77 7.82
C PRO A 80 -25.49 30.44 6.33
N LYS A 81 -26.33 31.08 5.51
CA LYS A 81 -26.09 31.15 4.06
C LYS A 81 -24.88 32.04 3.79
N GLY A 82 -23.70 31.43 3.68
CA GLY A 82 -22.44 32.09 3.37
C GLY A 82 -21.39 31.07 2.94
N GLU A 83 -20.45 31.48 2.08
CA GLU A 83 -19.41 30.59 1.57
C GLU A 83 -18.62 29.92 2.71
N ALA A 84 -18.28 28.64 2.54
CA ALA A 84 -17.44 27.92 3.49
C ALA A 84 -16.10 28.68 3.68
N PRO A 85 -15.63 28.87 4.93
CA PRO A 85 -14.41 29.62 5.18
C PRO A 85 -13.24 28.92 4.49
N LYS A 86 -12.59 29.63 3.58
CA LYS A 86 -11.36 29.17 2.92
C LYS A 86 -10.32 28.84 4.01
N PRO A 87 -9.56 27.73 3.89
CA PRO A 87 -8.56 27.36 4.89
C PRO A 87 -7.53 28.49 4.99
N ASN A 88 -7.44 29.10 6.18
CA ASN A 88 -6.80 30.41 6.37
C ASN A 88 -5.26 30.34 6.45
N ILE A 89 -4.67 29.38 5.73
CA ILE A 89 -3.23 29.20 5.51
C ILE A 89 -3.03 28.75 4.06
N ASP A 90 -3.15 29.70 3.13
CA ASP A 90 -2.46 29.57 1.85
C ASP A 90 -0.96 29.60 2.13
N PHE A 91 -0.31 28.44 2.08
CA PHE A 91 1.15 28.38 1.94
C PHE A 91 1.53 28.88 0.55
N ILE A 92 1.53 30.20 0.36
CA ILE A 92 2.30 30.84 -0.69
C ILE A 92 3.77 30.65 -0.32
N ILE A 93 4.31 29.49 -0.70
CA ILE A 93 5.75 29.24 -0.66
C ILE A 93 6.36 30.12 -1.76
N ASN A 94 6.66 31.37 -1.41
CA ASN A 94 7.41 32.32 -2.23
C ASN A 94 8.91 31.96 -2.32
N HIS A 95 9.20 30.67 -2.42
CA HIS A 95 10.38 30.21 -3.13
C HIS A 95 9.93 29.85 -4.54
N GLN A 96 10.42 30.61 -5.52
CA GLN A 96 10.84 29.91 -6.73
C GLN A 96 11.79 28.81 -6.24
N PRO A 97 11.51 27.52 -6.49
CA PRO A 97 12.56 26.52 -6.33
C PRO A 97 13.74 27.01 -7.18
N PRO A 98 15.00 26.83 -6.73
CA PRO A 98 16.15 27.17 -7.56
C PRO A 98 15.94 26.55 -8.95
N GLN A 99 16.22 27.30 -10.02
CA GLN A 99 15.79 26.98 -11.39
C GLN A 99 16.44 25.68 -11.90
N HIS A 100 15.89 24.57 -11.46
CA HIS A 100 16.17 23.19 -11.82
C HIS A 100 14.96 22.63 -12.58
N SER A 101 14.44 23.41 -13.53
CA SER A 101 14.02 22.81 -14.80
C SER A 101 15.24 22.05 -15.31
N GLY A 102 15.10 20.75 -15.61
CA GLY A 102 16.25 19.92 -16.00
C GLY A 102 17.03 20.51 -17.19
N ALA A 103 16.31 21.24 -18.05
CA ALA A 103 16.81 22.00 -19.19
C ALA A 103 17.89 23.07 -18.87
N ALA A 104 17.92 23.67 -17.66
CA ALA A 104 18.89 24.71 -17.34
C ALA A 104 20.27 24.16 -16.94
N TRP A 105 20.29 22.99 -16.28
CA TRP A 105 21.53 22.34 -15.82
C TRP A 105 22.28 21.66 -16.97
N LEU A 106 21.56 21.05 -17.93
CA LEU A 106 22.12 20.42 -19.13
C LEU A 106 23.09 21.35 -19.90
N LYS A 107 22.87 22.66 -19.86
CA LYS A 107 23.70 23.66 -20.56
C LYS A 107 24.98 24.08 -19.82
N THR A 108 25.18 23.76 -18.54
CA THR A 108 26.15 24.49 -17.69
C THR A 108 27.28 23.69 -17.05
N LYS A 109 27.32 22.35 -17.14
CA LYS A 109 28.53 21.56 -16.81
C LYS A 109 28.80 20.42 -17.79
N ARG A 110 30.09 20.23 -18.10
CA ARG A 110 30.62 19.31 -19.13
C ARG A 110 30.21 17.85 -18.90
N VAL A 111 29.28 17.37 -19.70
CA VAL A 111 29.25 16.00 -20.23
C VAL A 111 28.88 16.09 -21.72
N GLN A 112 29.78 16.61 -22.56
CA GLN A 112 29.51 16.81 -23.99
C GLN A 112 29.63 15.52 -24.84
N GLU A 113 30.05 14.41 -24.24
CA GLU A 113 30.26 13.11 -24.90
C GLU A 113 29.53 11.98 -24.13
N GLY A 114 28.31 12.25 -23.68
CA GLY A 114 27.46 11.28 -22.99
C GLY A 114 26.06 11.19 -23.59
N PRO A 115 25.26 10.16 -23.24
CA PRO A 115 23.88 10.04 -23.68
C PRO A 115 23.04 11.24 -23.19
N ALA A 116 22.12 11.70 -24.05
CA ALA A 116 21.19 12.77 -23.69
C ALA A 116 20.22 12.31 -22.58
N PHE A 117 19.80 13.26 -21.73
CA PHE A 117 18.80 13.04 -20.69
C PHE A 117 17.79 14.20 -20.67
N GLY A 118 16.62 14.00 -20.06
CA GLY A 118 15.60 15.04 -19.98
C GLY A 118 14.96 15.34 -21.34
N ASP A 119 14.56 16.59 -21.55
CA ASP A 119 13.90 17.04 -22.79
C ASP A 119 14.79 16.87 -24.04
N GLU A 120 16.12 16.83 -23.89
CA GLU A 120 17.08 16.59 -24.98
C GLU A 120 17.07 15.14 -25.47
N ALA A 121 16.60 14.19 -24.65
CA ALA A 121 16.43 12.78 -25.01
C ALA A 121 15.05 12.45 -25.62
N LEU A 122 14.17 13.45 -25.78
CA LEU A 122 12.84 13.23 -26.36
C LEU A 122 12.89 13.33 -27.88
N GLU A 123 12.34 12.30 -28.53
CA GLU A 123 12.27 12.18 -29.98
C GLU A 123 10.81 11.99 -30.47
N GLY A 124 10.59 12.28 -31.75
CA GLY A 124 9.31 12.05 -32.43
C GLY A 124 8.10 12.63 -31.68
N GLY A 125 7.07 11.79 -31.51
CA GLY A 125 5.82 12.15 -30.83
C GLY A 125 6.02 12.64 -29.39
N TYR A 126 7.00 12.12 -28.64
CA TYR A 126 7.25 12.55 -27.26
C TYR A 126 7.73 13.99 -27.18
N LYS A 127 8.57 14.41 -28.12
CA LYS A 127 9.03 15.79 -28.23
C LYS A 127 7.88 16.73 -28.61
N ALA A 128 7.05 16.32 -29.58
CA ALA A 128 5.89 17.10 -30.01
C ALA A 128 4.82 17.23 -28.90
N PHE A 129 4.53 16.14 -28.17
CA PHE A 129 3.70 16.17 -26.97
C PHE A 129 4.25 17.14 -25.91
N ARG A 130 5.56 17.07 -25.63
CA ARG A 130 6.23 17.94 -24.65
C ARG A 130 6.11 19.43 -24.99
N GLU A 131 6.12 19.79 -26.27
CA GLU A 131 5.87 21.15 -26.75
C GLU A 131 4.39 21.54 -26.62
N ASP A 132 3.47 20.70 -27.10
CA ASP A 132 2.02 20.96 -27.08
C ASP A 132 1.49 21.25 -25.66
N ILE A 133 2.02 20.57 -24.64
CA ILE A 133 1.51 20.70 -23.26
C ILE A 133 2.06 21.91 -22.49
N LYS A 134 3.00 22.70 -23.04
CA LYS A 134 3.62 23.84 -22.33
C LYS A 134 2.62 24.92 -21.91
N SER A 135 1.53 25.09 -22.67
CA SER A 135 0.43 26.02 -22.35
C SER A 135 -0.61 25.41 -21.41
N VAL A 136 -0.59 24.08 -21.23
CA VAL A 136 -1.57 23.32 -20.43
C VAL A 136 -1.06 23.11 -19.00
N VAL A 137 0.21 22.72 -18.85
CA VAL A 137 0.82 22.37 -17.57
C VAL A 137 2.13 23.14 -17.38
N PRO A 138 2.29 23.92 -16.28
CA PRO A 138 3.53 24.60 -15.96
C PRO A 138 4.71 23.63 -15.84
N ASP A 139 5.88 24.07 -16.31
CA ASP A 139 7.10 23.26 -16.44
C ASP A 139 7.49 22.50 -15.15
N ALA A 140 7.29 23.12 -13.98
CA ALA A 140 7.56 22.53 -12.67
C ALA A 140 6.71 21.29 -12.32
N ARG A 141 5.74 20.91 -13.17
CA ARG A 141 4.90 19.70 -13.04
C ARG A 141 5.15 18.68 -14.16
N VAL A 142 6.11 18.92 -15.05
CA VAL A 142 6.53 18.02 -16.13
C VAL A 142 7.96 17.54 -15.83
N PHE A 143 8.18 16.23 -15.83
CA PHE A 143 9.45 15.63 -15.43
C PHE A 143 9.95 14.64 -16.47
N THR A 144 11.18 14.85 -16.93
CA THR A 144 11.88 14.04 -17.95
C THR A 144 13.27 13.58 -17.48
N ASP A 145 13.72 14.03 -16.30
CA ASP A 145 14.99 13.62 -15.71
C ASP A 145 14.96 12.21 -15.10
N PRO A 146 16.09 11.47 -15.12
CA PRO A 146 16.14 10.06 -14.71
C PRO A 146 15.85 9.81 -13.23
N LEU A 147 15.93 10.84 -12.37
CA LEU A 147 15.57 10.68 -10.95
C LEU A 147 14.04 10.66 -10.78
N ARG A 148 13.35 11.67 -11.30
CA ARG A 148 11.90 11.86 -11.08
C ARG A 148 11.06 10.94 -11.96
N THR A 149 11.50 10.60 -13.18
CA THR A 149 10.80 9.59 -13.99
C THR A 149 10.80 8.22 -13.31
N LEU A 150 11.96 7.75 -12.82
CA LEU A 150 12.07 6.52 -12.04
C LEU A 150 11.25 6.58 -10.74
N ALA A 151 11.43 7.65 -9.95
CA ALA A 151 10.78 7.80 -8.65
C ALA A 151 9.25 7.80 -8.76
N TYR A 152 8.69 8.56 -9.69
CA TYR A 152 7.24 8.66 -9.87
C TYR A 152 6.65 7.50 -10.68
N GLY A 153 7.45 6.85 -11.53
CA GLY A 153 7.08 5.68 -12.33
C GLY A 153 7.05 4.35 -11.58
N THR A 154 7.56 4.24 -10.36
CA THR A 154 7.64 2.96 -9.63
C THR A 154 6.39 2.71 -8.77
N ASP A 155 5.58 1.69 -9.07
CA ASP A 155 4.49 1.21 -8.19
C ASP A 155 4.95 0.11 -7.20
N ALA A 156 4.00 -0.55 -6.55
CA ALA A 156 4.23 -1.60 -5.56
C ALA A 156 4.46 -2.99 -6.17
N SER A 157 4.38 -3.14 -7.49
CA SER A 157 4.65 -4.40 -8.18
C SER A 157 6.15 -4.74 -8.20
N PHE A 158 6.47 -5.95 -8.63
CA PHE A 158 7.83 -6.39 -8.94
C PHE A 158 8.25 -6.08 -10.39
N TYR A 159 7.52 -5.20 -11.11
CA TYR A 159 7.90 -4.71 -12.44
C TYR A 159 8.53 -3.31 -12.37
N ARG A 160 9.28 -2.94 -13.41
CA ARG A 160 9.82 -1.59 -13.62
C ARG A 160 9.84 -1.23 -15.10
N LEU A 161 8.96 -0.31 -15.47
CA LEU A 161 9.05 0.50 -16.68
C LEU A 161 9.33 1.95 -16.25
N VAL A 162 10.22 2.65 -16.96
CA VAL A 162 10.62 4.03 -16.60
C VAL A 162 10.05 5.01 -17.63
N PRO A 163 9.09 5.88 -17.26
CA PRO A 163 8.44 6.78 -18.22
C PRO A 163 9.44 7.73 -18.89
N LYS A 164 9.22 8.04 -20.17
CA LYS A 164 9.91 9.15 -20.87
C LYS A 164 9.48 10.51 -20.31
N ILE A 165 8.20 10.66 -19.95
CA ILE A 165 7.64 11.90 -19.40
C ILE A 165 6.70 11.55 -18.25
N VAL A 166 6.82 12.25 -17.11
CA VAL A 166 5.81 12.23 -16.04
C VAL A 166 5.17 13.61 -15.95
N VAL A 167 3.83 13.66 -15.97
CA VAL A 167 3.06 14.89 -15.80
C VAL A 167 2.24 14.80 -14.52
N LYS A 168 2.37 15.79 -13.63
CA LYS A 168 1.57 15.89 -12.40
C LYS A 168 0.28 16.67 -12.64
N VAL A 169 -0.80 15.97 -12.95
CA VAL A 169 -2.10 16.52 -13.37
C VAL A 169 -2.93 16.99 -12.17
N HIS A 170 -3.47 18.21 -12.23
CA HIS A 170 -4.13 18.86 -11.11
C HIS A 170 -5.67 18.91 -11.20
N ASN A 171 -6.28 18.75 -12.38
CA ASN A 171 -7.73 18.81 -12.59
C ASN A 171 -8.16 18.07 -13.89
N GLU A 172 -9.48 17.98 -14.12
CA GLU A 172 -10.08 17.34 -15.29
C GLU A 172 -9.75 18.05 -16.62
N GLU A 173 -9.72 19.37 -16.63
CA GLU A 173 -9.44 20.16 -17.84
C GLU A 173 -8.02 19.90 -18.38
N GLU A 174 -7.03 19.84 -17.48
CA GLU A 174 -5.68 19.40 -17.82
C GLU A 174 -5.68 17.96 -18.34
N MET A 175 -6.43 17.04 -17.72
CA MET A 175 -6.48 15.65 -18.14
C MET A 175 -7.03 15.50 -19.57
N VAL A 176 -8.12 16.18 -19.89
CA VAL A 176 -8.71 16.21 -21.25
C VAL A 176 -7.68 16.70 -22.27
N LYS A 177 -7.02 17.83 -22.00
CA LYS A 177 -6.01 18.42 -22.89
C LYS A 177 -4.78 17.52 -23.05
N LEU A 178 -4.37 16.81 -22.00
CA LEU A 178 -3.26 15.86 -22.03
C LEU A 178 -3.61 14.59 -22.83
N ILE A 179 -4.83 14.06 -22.72
CA ILE A 179 -5.30 12.93 -23.54
C ILE A 179 -5.33 13.32 -25.02
N LEU A 180 -5.88 14.49 -25.35
CA LEU A 180 -5.91 15.02 -26.72
C LEU A 180 -4.50 15.24 -27.30
N ALA A 181 -3.58 15.82 -26.53
CA ALA A 181 -2.19 16.01 -26.95
C ALA A 181 -1.46 14.66 -27.14
N ALA A 182 -1.71 13.68 -26.27
CA ALA A 182 -1.14 12.34 -26.38
C ALA A 182 -1.59 11.64 -27.67
N ARG A 183 -2.90 11.65 -27.93
CA ARG A 183 -3.52 11.08 -29.14
C ARG A 183 -2.98 11.75 -30.42
N LYS A 184 -2.99 13.08 -30.47
CA LYS A 184 -2.43 13.87 -31.61
C LYS A 184 -1.01 13.43 -31.97
N ASN A 185 -0.19 13.14 -30.97
CA ASN A 185 1.23 12.81 -31.13
C ASN A 185 1.51 11.29 -31.13
N LYS A 186 0.48 10.43 -31.03
CA LYS A 186 0.57 8.96 -30.99
C LYS A 186 1.49 8.44 -29.88
N THR A 187 1.41 9.06 -28.71
CA THR A 187 2.21 8.72 -27.53
C THR A 187 1.32 8.13 -26.45
N PRO A 188 1.42 6.83 -26.13
CA PRO A 188 0.56 6.21 -25.12
C PRO A 188 0.69 6.84 -23.73
N ILE A 189 -0.40 6.82 -22.98
CA ILE A 189 -0.51 7.40 -21.63
C ILE A 189 -0.96 6.36 -20.61
N THR A 190 -0.47 6.48 -19.38
CA THR A 190 -0.91 5.68 -18.23
C THR A 190 -1.30 6.60 -17.08
N PHE A 191 -2.54 6.46 -16.61
CA PHE A 191 -3.04 7.22 -15.45
C PHE A 191 -2.51 6.62 -14.16
N ARG A 192 -2.13 7.47 -13.19
CA ARG A 192 -1.59 7.01 -11.92
C ARG A 192 -2.13 7.77 -10.70
N ALA A 193 -2.82 7.05 -9.83
CA ALA A 193 -3.25 7.53 -8.52
C ALA A 193 -2.17 7.25 -7.44
N GLY A 194 -2.50 6.56 -6.35
CA GLY A 194 -1.54 6.23 -5.27
C GLY A 194 -0.41 5.26 -5.66
N GLY A 195 -0.62 4.44 -6.70
CA GLY A 195 0.39 3.48 -7.18
C GLY A 195 0.72 2.38 -6.16
N THR A 196 -0.29 1.86 -5.48
CA THR A 196 -0.22 0.69 -4.56
C THR A 196 -0.57 -0.63 -5.26
N SER A 197 -0.64 -0.62 -6.60
CA SER A 197 -0.88 -1.77 -7.48
C SER A 197 0.28 -2.77 -7.47
N LEU A 198 -0.05 -4.06 -7.60
CA LEU A 198 0.88 -5.18 -7.42
C LEU A 198 1.23 -5.93 -8.72
N SER A 199 0.46 -5.76 -9.81
CA SER A 199 0.63 -6.50 -11.07
C SER A 199 1.11 -5.62 -12.23
N GLY A 200 1.72 -4.47 -11.94
CA GLY A 200 2.41 -3.61 -12.91
C GLY A 200 1.49 -2.74 -13.75
N GLN A 201 0.28 -2.43 -13.29
CA GLN A 201 -0.71 -1.65 -14.04
C GLN A 201 -0.59 -0.13 -13.95
N ALA A 202 0.12 0.41 -12.94
CA ALA A 202 0.27 1.85 -12.73
C ALA A 202 1.65 2.40 -13.15
N ILE A 203 2.30 1.72 -14.10
CA ILE A 203 3.65 2.01 -14.62
C ILE A 203 3.66 1.96 -16.15
N THR A 204 4.61 2.65 -16.78
CA THR A 204 4.79 2.72 -18.24
C THR A 204 6.21 3.18 -18.58
N ASP A 205 6.69 2.89 -19.79
CA ASP A 205 7.88 3.47 -20.40
C ASP A 205 7.56 4.69 -21.30
N SER A 206 6.28 4.98 -21.47
CA SER A 206 5.73 6.09 -22.27
C SER A 206 5.46 7.33 -21.40
N ILE A 207 4.25 7.88 -21.41
CA ILE A 207 3.86 9.08 -20.64
C ILE A 207 3.04 8.67 -19.41
N LEU A 208 3.46 9.09 -18.22
CA LEU A 208 2.76 8.82 -16.97
C LEU A 208 1.99 10.06 -16.49
N LEU A 209 0.67 9.99 -16.52
CA LEU A 209 -0.23 11.04 -16.03
C LEU A 209 -0.54 10.79 -14.54
N LYS A 210 0.35 11.31 -13.67
CA LYS A 210 0.25 11.15 -12.23
C LYS A 210 -0.67 12.19 -11.61
N LEU A 211 -1.65 11.76 -10.82
CA LEU A 211 -2.55 12.67 -10.11
C LEU A 211 -1.80 13.48 -9.02
N GLY A 212 -2.10 14.78 -8.98
CA GLY A 212 -1.72 15.71 -7.92
C GLY A 212 -2.59 15.56 -6.67
N HIS A 213 -2.25 16.31 -5.61
CA HIS A 213 -3.03 16.34 -4.36
C HIS A 213 -4.22 17.31 -4.41
N THR A 214 -4.44 18.00 -5.53
CA THR A 214 -5.49 19.02 -5.73
C THR A 214 -6.87 18.44 -6.01
N TRP A 215 -6.93 17.19 -6.48
CA TRP A 215 -8.14 16.40 -6.68
C TRP A 215 -8.83 16.11 -5.33
N ARG A 216 -9.69 17.02 -4.88
CA ARG A 216 -10.22 17.12 -3.52
C ARG A 216 -11.70 17.49 -3.45
N TYR A 217 -12.41 17.56 -4.58
CA TYR A 217 -13.88 17.65 -4.55
C TYR A 217 -14.46 16.47 -3.76
N ARG A 218 -15.49 16.77 -2.98
CA ARG A 218 -16.32 15.78 -2.29
C ARG A 218 -17.70 16.35 -2.00
N LYS A 219 -18.72 15.50 -1.98
CA LYS A 219 -20.08 15.81 -1.53
C LYS A 219 -20.64 14.57 -0.83
N ILE A 220 -21.21 14.74 0.36
CA ILE A 220 -21.86 13.67 1.13
C ILE A 220 -23.36 14.02 1.21
N SER A 221 -24.24 13.02 1.13
CA SER A 221 -25.68 13.19 1.43
C SER A 221 -25.91 13.46 2.93
N GLU A 222 -27.07 14.01 3.28
CA GLU A 222 -27.41 14.39 4.67
C GLU A 222 -27.43 13.21 5.64
N ASP A 223 -27.73 12.01 5.13
CA ASP A 223 -27.77 10.73 5.86
C ASP A 223 -26.49 9.88 5.68
N GLY A 224 -25.51 10.37 4.90
CA GLY A 224 -24.31 9.63 4.54
C GLY A 224 -24.52 8.44 3.58
N SER A 225 -25.74 8.15 3.11
CA SER A 225 -26.04 7.01 2.21
C SER A 225 -25.36 7.10 0.84
N LYS A 226 -25.02 8.30 0.38
CA LYS A 226 -24.21 8.53 -0.83
C LYS A 226 -23.05 9.48 -0.58
N ILE A 227 -21.96 9.22 -1.30
CA ILE A 227 -20.79 10.10 -1.33
C ILE A 227 -20.20 10.20 -2.74
N THR A 228 -20.03 11.43 -3.22
CA THR A 228 -19.31 11.73 -4.46
C THR A 228 -17.92 12.24 -4.13
N VAL A 229 -16.88 11.71 -4.78
CA VAL A 229 -15.47 12.07 -4.55
C VAL A 229 -14.66 12.09 -5.85
N GLU A 230 -13.64 12.94 -5.88
CA GLU A 230 -12.58 12.92 -6.90
C GLU A 230 -11.54 11.80 -6.65
N PRO A 231 -10.85 11.31 -7.70
CA PRO A 231 -9.96 10.14 -7.64
C PRO A 231 -8.72 10.31 -6.75
N GLY A 232 -8.42 11.53 -6.31
CA GLY A 232 -7.25 11.85 -5.50
C GLY A 232 -7.36 11.54 -4.01
N TRP A 233 -8.55 11.22 -3.49
CA TRP A 233 -8.76 10.92 -2.08
C TRP A 233 -8.18 9.55 -1.69
N ILE A 234 -7.57 9.45 -0.50
CA ILE A 234 -7.21 8.15 0.08
C ILE A 234 -8.47 7.49 0.66
N LEU A 235 -8.68 6.21 0.41
CA LEU A 235 -9.90 5.49 0.83
C LEU A 235 -10.17 5.60 2.34
N GLY A 236 -9.15 5.40 3.19
CA GLY A 236 -9.27 5.59 4.64
C GLY A 236 -9.60 7.03 5.07
N GLN A 237 -9.24 8.04 4.27
CA GLN A 237 -9.70 9.42 4.51
C GLN A 237 -11.19 9.57 4.21
N VAL A 238 -11.70 8.92 3.17
CA VAL A 238 -13.13 8.92 2.82
C VAL A 238 -13.95 8.23 3.92
N ASN A 239 -13.53 7.05 4.37
CA ASN A 239 -14.22 6.34 5.46
C ASN A 239 -14.21 7.13 6.78
N ARG A 240 -13.13 7.88 7.09
CA ARG A 240 -13.12 8.82 8.24
C ARG A 240 -14.15 9.96 8.13
N MET A 241 -14.56 10.36 6.93
CA MET A 241 -15.62 11.36 6.74
C MET A 241 -17.03 10.77 6.84
N LEU A 242 -17.17 9.46 6.59
CA LEU A 242 -18.44 8.73 6.68
C LEU A 242 -18.72 8.17 8.09
N ALA A 243 -17.68 8.00 8.91
CA ALA A 243 -17.81 7.49 10.29
C ALA A 243 -18.87 8.21 11.17
N PRO A 244 -19.07 9.55 11.10
CA PRO A 244 -20.14 10.22 11.86
C PRO A 244 -21.57 9.78 11.49
N TYR A 245 -21.75 9.15 10.32
CA TYR A 245 -23.03 8.64 9.83
C TYR A 245 -23.20 7.12 10.06
N ALA A 246 -22.25 6.47 10.75
CA ALA A 246 -22.14 5.00 10.81
C ALA A 246 -22.11 4.34 9.42
N ARG A 247 -21.39 4.96 8.47
CA ARG A 247 -21.24 4.51 7.08
C ARG A 247 -19.78 4.36 6.69
N LYS A 248 -19.52 3.58 5.64
CA LYS A 248 -18.23 3.44 4.96
C LYS A 248 -18.43 3.13 3.47
N LEU A 249 -17.37 3.22 2.68
CA LEU A 249 -17.33 2.55 1.37
C LEU A 249 -17.16 1.04 1.56
N GLY A 250 -17.78 0.25 0.68
CA GLY A 250 -17.74 -1.21 0.72
C GLY A 250 -16.33 -1.80 0.56
N PRO A 251 -15.52 -1.36 -0.44
CA PRO A 251 -14.14 -1.80 -0.59
C PRO A 251 -13.29 -1.52 0.66
N ASP A 252 -12.60 -2.56 1.16
CA ASP A 252 -11.73 -2.51 2.34
C ASP A 252 -10.36 -3.19 2.14
N PRO A 253 -9.60 -2.84 1.08
CA PRO A 253 -8.32 -3.47 0.78
C PRO A 253 -7.28 -3.19 1.87
N SER A 254 -6.30 -4.09 2.03
CA SER A 254 -5.19 -3.93 2.99
C SER A 254 -4.43 -2.60 2.87
N SER A 255 -4.44 -1.99 1.68
CA SER A 255 -3.82 -0.70 1.38
C SER A 255 -4.70 0.53 1.68
N ILE A 256 -5.84 0.39 2.37
CA ILE A 256 -6.85 1.44 2.65
C ILE A 256 -6.28 2.79 3.12
N GLU A 257 -5.20 2.81 3.89
CA GLU A 257 -4.53 4.02 4.39
C GLU A 257 -3.58 4.68 3.35
N SER A 258 -3.59 4.22 2.10
CA SER A 258 -2.67 4.65 1.04
C SER A 258 -3.21 4.54 -0.39
N CYS A 259 -4.13 3.60 -0.68
CA CYS A 259 -4.78 3.51 -1.97
C CYS A 259 -5.70 4.73 -2.19
N TRP A 260 -5.78 5.16 -3.45
CA TRP A 260 -6.55 6.34 -3.85
C TRP A 260 -7.81 5.89 -4.59
N ILE A 261 -8.92 6.63 -4.45
CA ILE A 261 -10.23 6.28 -5.02
C ILE A 261 -10.16 5.98 -6.52
N GLY A 262 -9.38 6.72 -7.31
CA GLY A 262 -9.22 6.43 -8.74
C GLY A 262 -8.63 5.04 -9.02
N GLY A 263 -7.73 4.57 -8.14
CA GLY A 263 -7.20 3.20 -8.20
C GLY A 263 -8.22 2.15 -7.72
N VAL A 264 -8.98 2.45 -6.67
CA VAL A 264 -10.05 1.57 -6.15
C VAL A 264 -11.07 1.24 -7.25
N VAL A 265 -11.53 2.26 -7.99
CA VAL A 265 -12.43 2.07 -9.14
C VAL A 265 -11.75 1.31 -10.28
N ALA A 266 -10.56 1.74 -10.69
CA ALA A 266 -9.87 1.17 -11.85
C ALA A 266 -9.48 -0.31 -11.67
N ASN A 267 -9.35 -0.80 -10.44
CA ASN A 267 -9.03 -2.21 -10.15
C ASN A 267 -10.23 -3.02 -9.63
N ASN A 268 -11.43 -2.43 -9.56
CA ASN A 268 -12.60 -2.99 -8.86
C ASN A 268 -12.26 -3.55 -7.47
N SER A 269 -11.46 -2.81 -6.69
CA SER A 269 -10.89 -3.36 -5.44
C SER A 269 -11.97 -3.84 -4.47
N SER A 270 -11.68 -4.96 -3.82
CA SER A 270 -12.47 -5.56 -2.73
C SER A 270 -11.64 -5.51 -1.43
N GLY A 271 -11.82 -6.50 -0.55
CA GLY A 271 -11.08 -6.67 0.69
C GLY A 271 -11.72 -7.70 1.62
N MET A 272 -11.41 -7.59 2.91
CA MET A 272 -11.73 -8.57 3.95
C MET A 272 -13.24 -8.78 4.14
N CYS A 273 -14.01 -7.70 4.19
CA CYS A 273 -15.44 -7.73 4.50
C CYS A 273 -16.32 -7.31 3.31
N CYS A 274 -15.71 -6.76 2.26
CA CYS A 274 -16.38 -6.32 1.05
C CYS A 274 -17.06 -7.47 0.26
N GLY A 275 -16.39 -8.63 0.24
CA GLY A 275 -16.78 -9.76 -0.62
C GLY A 275 -16.95 -9.38 -2.10
N VAL A 276 -17.76 -10.12 -2.83
CA VAL A 276 -18.27 -9.68 -4.14
C VAL A 276 -19.30 -8.55 -4.00
N ALA A 277 -20.23 -8.66 -3.05
CA ALA A 277 -21.46 -7.86 -3.01
C ALA A 277 -21.27 -6.36 -2.71
N GLN A 278 -20.15 -5.96 -2.10
CA GLN A 278 -19.89 -4.56 -1.73
C GLN A 278 -18.70 -3.95 -2.50
N ASN A 279 -18.22 -4.60 -3.58
CA ASN A 279 -17.12 -4.07 -4.39
C ASN A 279 -17.53 -2.78 -5.13
N THR A 280 -16.61 -2.17 -5.87
CA THR A 280 -16.94 -0.93 -6.60
C THR A 280 -18.04 -1.16 -7.64
N TYR A 281 -18.03 -2.29 -8.35
CA TYR A 281 -19.03 -2.62 -9.37
C TYR A 281 -20.46 -2.60 -8.81
N HIS A 282 -20.69 -3.15 -7.61
CA HIS A 282 -22.03 -3.18 -7.00
C HIS A 282 -22.38 -1.92 -6.18
N THR A 283 -21.39 -1.14 -5.73
CA THR A 283 -21.63 0.06 -4.90
C THR A 283 -21.58 1.38 -5.68
N VAL A 284 -21.15 1.40 -6.93
CA VAL A 284 -21.15 2.60 -7.76
C VAL A 284 -22.58 3.05 -8.10
N SER A 285 -22.88 4.32 -7.84
CA SER A 285 -24.11 4.98 -8.26
C SER A 285 -23.91 5.66 -9.61
N ASP A 286 -22.88 6.50 -9.69
CA ASP A 286 -22.59 7.37 -10.84
C ASP A 286 -21.07 7.50 -11.02
N ILE A 287 -20.61 7.74 -12.26
CA ILE A 287 -19.22 8.14 -12.54
C ILE A 287 -19.18 9.32 -13.50
N ARG A 288 -18.09 10.09 -13.41
CA ARG A 288 -17.67 11.02 -14.45
C ARG A 288 -16.39 10.49 -15.07
N MET A 289 -16.39 10.31 -16.38
CA MET A 289 -15.30 9.68 -17.13
C MET A 289 -14.83 10.56 -18.28
N VAL A 290 -13.55 10.46 -18.63
CA VAL A 290 -12.92 11.07 -19.80
C VAL A 290 -12.46 9.97 -20.74
N LEU A 291 -12.94 9.97 -21.98
CA LEU A 291 -12.60 8.97 -22.99
C LEU A 291 -11.34 9.33 -23.79
N HIS A 292 -10.88 8.42 -24.65
CA HIS A 292 -9.67 8.55 -25.47
C HIS A 292 -9.68 9.76 -26.42
N ASP A 293 -10.86 10.28 -26.76
CA ASP A 293 -11.07 11.47 -27.60
C ASP A 293 -11.18 12.78 -26.79
N GLY A 294 -11.04 12.72 -25.46
CA GLY A 294 -11.22 13.85 -24.56
C GLY A 294 -12.69 14.15 -24.19
N THR A 295 -13.67 13.41 -24.70
CA THR A 295 -15.07 13.58 -24.32
C THR A 295 -15.27 13.25 -22.85
N VAL A 296 -15.99 14.12 -22.14
CA VAL A 296 -16.36 13.92 -20.74
C VAL A 296 -17.82 13.50 -20.64
N LEU A 297 -18.06 12.27 -20.16
CA LEU A 297 -19.38 11.73 -19.87
C LEU A 297 -19.60 11.71 -18.35
N ASP A 298 -20.64 12.40 -17.89
CA ASP A 298 -21.08 12.39 -16.49
C ASP A 298 -22.40 11.61 -16.40
N THR A 299 -22.37 10.40 -15.83
CA THR A 299 -23.56 9.54 -15.79
C THR A 299 -24.65 10.08 -14.86
N HIS A 300 -24.33 11.05 -14.02
CA HIS A 300 -25.29 11.72 -13.14
C HIS A 300 -26.11 12.81 -13.87
N ASP A 301 -25.61 13.33 -15.00
CA ASP A 301 -26.21 14.42 -15.73
C ASP A 301 -26.95 13.93 -17.00
N PRO A 302 -28.30 13.99 -17.04
CA PRO A 302 -29.06 13.61 -18.23
C PRO A 302 -28.70 14.42 -19.48
N ALA A 303 -28.23 15.66 -19.35
CA ALA A 303 -27.81 16.48 -20.50
C ALA A 303 -26.46 15.99 -21.07
N SER A 304 -25.51 15.62 -20.21
CA SER A 304 -24.27 14.95 -20.61
C SER A 304 -24.57 13.65 -21.35
N TRP A 305 -25.45 12.79 -20.82
CA TRP A 305 -25.86 11.56 -21.50
C TRP A 305 -26.54 11.82 -22.85
N ALA A 306 -27.51 12.75 -22.93
CA ALA A 306 -28.19 13.07 -24.18
C ALA A 306 -27.23 13.59 -25.28
N SER A 307 -26.24 14.42 -24.91
CA SER A 307 -25.18 14.87 -25.82
C SER A 307 -24.27 13.72 -26.27
N PHE A 308 -23.95 12.81 -25.35
CA PHE A 308 -23.15 11.62 -25.62
C PHE A 308 -23.86 10.65 -26.58
N GLN A 309 -25.18 10.46 -26.44
CA GLN A 309 -25.97 9.63 -27.36
C GLN A 309 -25.90 10.10 -28.82
N VAL A 310 -25.77 11.41 -29.05
CA VAL A 310 -25.61 11.98 -30.41
C VAL A 310 -24.17 11.85 -30.90
N SER A 311 -23.19 12.25 -30.08
CA SER A 311 -21.78 12.29 -30.49
C SER A 311 -21.10 10.92 -30.56
N HIS A 312 -21.51 9.96 -29.73
CA HIS A 312 -20.86 8.66 -29.55
C HIS A 312 -21.77 7.48 -29.93
N LYS A 313 -22.76 7.71 -30.81
CA LYS A 313 -23.73 6.68 -31.23
C LYS A 313 -23.05 5.38 -31.68
N ALA A 314 -21.94 5.46 -32.41
CA ALA A 314 -21.20 4.28 -32.89
C ALA A 314 -20.60 3.43 -31.74
N LEU A 315 -20.08 4.05 -30.68
CA LEU A 315 -19.58 3.35 -29.49
C LEU A 315 -20.75 2.68 -28.76
N ILE A 316 -21.87 3.39 -28.58
CA ILE A 316 -23.08 2.88 -27.93
C ILE A 316 -23.65 1.69 -28.71
N ASP A 317 -23.86 1.83 -30.02
CA ASP A 317 -24.34 0.77 -30.90
C ASP A 317 -23.40 -0.46 -30.86
N GLY A 318 -22.08 -0.23 -30.87
CA GLY A 318 -21.07 -1.28 -30.78
C GLY A 318 -21.12 -2.05 -29.46
N VAL A 319 -21.15 -1.35 -28.32
CA VAL A 319 -21.26 -1.96 -26.98
C VAL A 319 -22.57 -2.73 -26.83
N MET A 320 -23.69 -2.21 -27.34
CA MET A 320 -24.99 -2.90 -27.26
C MET A 320 -25.12 -4.07 -28.24
N SER A 321 -24.45 -4.00 -29.40
CA SER A 321 -24.29 -5.14 -30.30
C SER A 321 -23.51 -6.27 -29.63
N ILE A 322 -22.38 -5.94 -28.97
CA ILE A 322 -21.61 -6.87 -28.14
C ILE A 322 -22.48 -7.47 -27.02
N ALA A 323 -23.21 -6.65 -26.26
CA ALA A 323 -24.09 -7.15 -25.20
C ALA A 323 -25.18 -8.10 -25.74
N SER A 324 -25.72 -7.80 -26.93
CA SER A 324 -26.70 -8.64 -27.61
C SER A 324 -26.10 -9.97 -28.09
N LYS A 325 -24.89 -9.97 -28.67
CA LYS A 325 -24.12 -11.19 -29.01
C LYS A 325 -23.92 -12.06 -27.76
N VAL A 326 -23.49 -11.46 -26.65
CA VAL A 326 -23.24 -12.17 -25.38
C VAL A 326 -24.53 -12.76 -24.83
N LYS A 327 -25.62 -11.99 -24.73
CA LYS A 327 -26.92 -12.46 -24.24
C LYS A 327 -27.55 -13.56 -25.12
N ALA A 328 -27.18 -13.62 -26.41
CA ALA A 328 -27.60 -14.66 -27.34
C ALA A 328 -26.80 -15.98 -27.25
N ASP A 329 -25.71 -16.04 -26.45
CA ASP A 329 -24.91 -17.24 -26.19
C ASP A 329 -25.10 -17.70 -24.72
N PRO A 330 -26.01 -18.67 -24.45
CA PRO A 330 -26.30 -19.12 -23.09
C PRO A 330 -25.10 -19.72 -22.35
N GLU A 331 -24.14 -20.32 -23.06
CA GLU A 331 -22.92 -20.88 -22.46
C GLU A 331 -22.02 -19.75 -21.96
N LEU A 332 -21.87 -18.70 -22.76
CA LEU A 332 -21.09 -17.53 -22.39
C LEU A 332 -21.75 -16.75 -21.23
N VAL A 333 -23.07 -16.59 -21.24
CA VAL A 333 -23.82 -16.01 -20.11
C VAL A 333 -23.61 -16.82 -18.82
N ALA A 334 -23.68 -18.16 -18.91
CA ALA A 334 -23.45 -19.04 -17.77
C ALA A 334 -22.00 -18.94 -17.24
N LEU A 335 -21.01 -18.88 -18.13
CA LEU A 335 -19.60 -18.68 -17.77
C LEU A 335 -19.38 -17.33 -17.05
N ILE A 336 -19.89 -16.23 -17.62
CA ILE A 336 -19.77 -14.88 -17.03
C ILE A 336 -20.41 -14.84 -15.64
N LYS A 337 -21.66 -15.31 -15.49
CA LYS A 337 -22.34 -15.37 -14.19
C LYS A 337 -21.62 -16.26 -13.18
N LYS A 338 -21.06 -17.39 -13.62
CA LYS A 338 -20.28 -18.27 -12.75
C LYS A 338 -18.99 -17.57 -12.26
N LYS A 339 -18.26 -16.91 -13.15
CA LYS A 339 -16.99 -16.23 -12.82
C LYS A 339 -17.16 -15.04 -11.89
N PHE A 340 -18.14 -14.18 -12.14
CA PHE A 340 -18.42 -13.03 -11.28
C PHE A 340 -19.24 -13.37 -10.02
N SER A 341 -19.55 -14.65 -9.77
CA SER A 341 -20.09 -15.10 -8.47
C SER A 341 -19.00 -15.30 -7.41
N ILE A 342 -17.74 -15.30 -7.81
CA ILE A 342 -16.55 -15.19 -6.94
C ILE A 342 -15.81 -13.88 -7.25
N LYS A 343 -14.84 -13.52 -6.41
CA LYS A 343 -13.95 -12.37 -6.66
C LYS A 343 -13.17 -12.62 -7.97
N CYS A 344 -13.36 -11.74 -8.95
CA CYS A 344 -12.75 -11.83 -10.27
C CYS A 344 -12.38 -10.44 -10.77
N THR A 345 -11.10 -10.23 -11.07
CA THR A 345 -10.53 -9.02 -11.69
C THR A 345 -9.59 -9.36 -12.86
N THR A 346 -9.66 -10.60 -13.37
CA THR A 346 -9.01 -11.03 -14.63
C THR A 346 -9.85 -10.58 -15.82
N GLY A 347 -9.28 -9.79 -16.73
CA GLY A 347 -10.02 -9.22 -17.86
C GLY A 347 -10.93 -8.05 -17.47
N TYR A 348 -11.80 -7.64 -18.38
CA TYR A 348 -12.80 -6.59 -18.11
C TYR A 348 -14.03 -7.13 -17.38
N SER A 349 -14.75 -6.25 -16.69
CA SER A 349 -16.06 -6.49 -16.04
C SER A 349 -17.18 -6.76 -17.06
N ILE A 350 -17.04 -7.82 -17.87
CA ILE A 350 -17.97 -8.20 -18.93
C ILE A 350 -19.31 -8.72 -18.41
N ASN A 351 -19.47 -8.90 -17.11
CA ASN A 351 -20.80 -9.03 -16.48
C ASN A 351 -21.67 -7.78 -16.71
N ALA A 352 -21.09 -6.60 -16.94
CA ALA A 352 -21.85 -5.42 -17.35
C ALA A 352 -22.70 -5.65 -18.62
N LEU A 353 -22.22 -6.50 -19.53
CA LEU A 353 -22.93 -6.88 -20.77
C LEU A 353 -24.14 -7.80 -20.52
N VAL A 354 -24.21 -8.43 -19.35
CA VAL A 354 -25.23 -9.42 -18.96
C VAL A 354 -26.21 -8.80 -17.96
N ASP A 355 -25.70 -8.07 -16.97
CA ASP A 355 -26.45 -7.55 -15.82
C ASP A 355 -27.35 -6.35 -16.18
N PHE A 356 -27.03 -5.62 -17.25
CA PHE A 356 -27.73 -4.39 -17.63
C PHE A 356 -28.23 -4.38 -19.07
N ASP A 357 -29.39 -3.75 -19.30
CA ASP A 357 -29.95 -3.47 -20.64
C ASP A 357 -29.79 -2.00 -21.07
N SER A 358 -29.59 -1.09 -20.11
CA SER A 358 -29.35 0.33 -20.38
C SER A 358 -27.92 0.56 -20.87
N PRO A 359 -27.69 1.20 -22.05
CA PRO A 359 -26.34 1.42 -22.55
C PRO A 359 -25.47 2.28 -21.63
N LEU A 360 -26.08 3.24 -20.92
CA LEU A 360 -25.41 4.06 -19.92
C LEU A 360 -24.89 3.21 -18.75
N GLU A 361 -25.69 2.25 -18.28
CA GLU A 361 -25.29 1.35 -17.20
C GLU A 361 -24.21 0.36 -17.64
N VAL A 362 -24.30 -0.19 -18.86
CA VAL A 362 -23.24 -1.04 -19.42
C VAL A 362 -21.91 -0.28 -19.50
N ILE A 363 -21.91 0.93 -20.09
CA ILE A 363 -20.70 1.77 -20.22
C ILE A 363 -20.15 2.15 -18.84
N LYS A 364 -21.01 2.56 -17.89
CA LYS A 364 -20.62 2.91 -16.51
C LYS A 364 -19.87 1.76 -15.82
N HIS A 365 -20.40 0.54 -15.91
CA HIS A 365 -19.83 -0.59 -15.19
C HIS A 365 -18.61 -1.21 -15.90
N LEU A 366 -18.49 -1.10 -17.22
CA LEU A 366 -17.26 -1.46 -17.95
C LEU A 366 -16.03 -0.64 -17.53
N MET A 367 -16.23 0.60 -17.07
CA MET A 367 -15.13 1.44 -16.55
C MET A 367 -14.54 0.91 -15.23
N VAL A 368 -15.32 0.16 -14.45
CA VAL A 368 -14.89 -0.44 -13.19
C VAL A 368 -14.03 -1.68 -13.48
N GLY A 369 -12.83 -1.76 -12.91
CA GLY A 369 -11.88 -2.82 -13.23
C GLY A 369 -11.17 -2.67 -14.60
N SER A 370 -11.36 -1.54 -15.30
CA SER A 370 -10.74 -1.30 -16.62
C SER A 370 -9.22 -1.03 -16.59
N GLU A 371 -8.63 -0.87 -15.40
CA GLU A 371 -7.22 -0.49 -15.16
C GLU A 371 -6.76 0.75 -15.95
N GLY A 372 -7.70 1.64 -16.29
CA GLY A 372 -7.47 2.85 -17.07
C GLY A 372 -7.30 2.63 -18.58
N THR A 373 -7.54 1.42 -19.08
CA THR A 373 -7.37 1.06 -20.50
C THR A 373 -8.55 1.46 -21.41
N LEU A 374 -9.70 1.82 -20.81
CA LEU A 374 -10.91 2.26 -21.51
C LEU A 374 -11.22 3.76 -21.30
N GLY A 375 -10.48 4.44 -20.41
CA GLY A 375 -10.66 5.87 -20.10
C GLY A 375 -10.22 6.23 -18.68
N PHE A 376 -10.39 7.49 -18.30
CA PHE A 376 -10.05 8.02 -16.98
C PHE A 376 -11.30 8.38 -16.16
N VAL A 377 -11.41 7.87 -14.92
CA VAL A 377 -12.50 8.25 -14.01
C VAL A 377 -12.11 9.50 -13.20
N SER A 378 -12.73 10.64 -13.50
CA SER A 378 -12.48 11.93 -12.88
C SER A 378 -13.34 12.19 -11.63
N ARG A 379 -14.44 11.47 -11.46
CA ARG A 379 -15.30 11.51 -10.27
C ARG A 379 -16.09 10.21 -10.15
N VAL A 380 -16.42 9.81 -8.91
CA VAL A 380 -17.29 8.66 -8.63
C VAL A 380 -18.23 8.99 -7.48
N THR A 381 -19.49 8.57 -7.61
CA THR A 381 -20.49 8.54 -6.55
C THR A 381 -20.71 7.11 -6.12
N TYR A 382 -20.53 6.82 -4.83
CA TYR A 382 -20.82 5.53 -4.22
C TYR A 382 -22.12 5.59 -3.41
N ASN A 383 -22.86 4.48 -3.43
CA ASN A 383 -23.77 4.10 -2.36
C ASN A 383 -22.92 3.54 -1.20
N THR A 384 -23.15 4.03 0.03
CA THR A 384 -22.35 3.66 1.20
C THR A 384 -22.98 2.49 1.97
N VAL A 385 -22.14 1.64 2.53
CA VAL A 385 -22.58 0.50 3.36
C VAL A 385 -22.59 0.89 4.85
N PRO A 386 -23.44 0.26 5.68
CA PRO A 386 -23.36 0.43 7.13
C PRO A 386 -22.00 0.03 7.70
N ASP A 387 -21.55 0.73 8.75
CA ASP A 387 -20.44 0.29 9.59
C ASP A 387 -20.96 0.00 11.00
N TYR A 388 -21.27 -1.27 11.26
CA TYR A 388 -21.86 -1.70 12.51
C TYR A 388 -20.89 -1.56 13.69
N LYS A 389 -21.44 -1.05 14.79
CA LYS A 389 -20.73 -0.86 16.06
C LYS A 389 -20.55 -2.19 16.78
N ASP A 390 -21.61 -2.99 16.84
CA ASP A 390 -21.64 -4.24 17.59
C ASP A 390 -21.07 -5.36 16.71
N LYS A 391 -19.88 -5.83 17.10
CA LYS A 391 -19.10 -6.85 16.40
C LYS A 391 -18.22 -7.60 17.39
N ALA A 392 -18.06 -8.90 17.13
CA ALA A 392 -17.27 -9.81 17.94
C ALA A 392 -16.43 -10.70 17.02
N SER A 393 -15.23 -11.07 17.48
CA SER A 393 -14.29 -11.89 16.70
C SER A 393 -13.83 -13.14 17.47
N ALA A 394 -13.75 -14.28 16.79
CA ALA A 394 -13.20 -15.53 17.31
C ALA A 394 -11.96 -15.94 16.51
N PHE A 395 -10.92 -16.42 17.21
CA PHE A 395 -9.73 -17.00 16.58
C PHE A 395 -9.76 -18.52 16.76
N VAL A 396 -10.33 -19.22 15.78
CA VAL A 396 -10.57 -20.67 15.85
C VAL A 396 -9.43 -21.42 15.17
N ILE A 397 -8.78 -22.32 15.91
CA ILE A 397 -7.62 -23.08 15.46
C ILE A 397 -8.10 -24.49 15.08
N PHE A 398 -7.64 -24.97 13.93
CA PHE A 398 -7.99 -26.26 13.34
C PHE A 398 -6.76 -27.17 13.26
N GLN A 399 -7.01 -28.49 13.26
CA GLN A 399 -5.96 -29.51 13.20
C GLN A 399 -5.24 -29.53 11.84
N SER A 400 -5.91 -29.19 10.74
CA SER A 400 -5.36 -29.11 9.38
C SER A 400 -5.94 -27.93 8.57
N VAL A 401 -5.34 -27.66 7.40
CA VAL A 401 -5.88 -26.68 6.44
C VAL A 401 -7.16 -27.20 5.78
N GLU A 402 -7.29 -28.52 5.60
CA GLU A 402 -8.51 -29.18 5.12
C GLU A 402 -9.68 -29.01 6.11
N ASP A 403 -9.44 -29.14 7.42
CA ASP A 403 -10.45 -28.90 8.46
C ASP A 403 -10.96 -27.44 8.39
N ALA A 404 -10.04 -26.46 8.32
CA ALA A 404 -10.38 -25.04 8.26
C ALA A 404 -11.13 -24.67 6.96
N ALA A 405 -10.72 -25.22 5.81
CA ALA A 405 -11.42 -25.01 4.55
C ALA A 405 -12.82 -25.67 4.52
N THR A 406 -12.97 -26.82 5.18
CA THR A 406 -14.27 -27.52 5.33
C THR A 406 -15.22 -26.74 6.24
N ALA A 407 -14.73 -26.26 7.39
CA ALA A 407 -15.47 -25.36 8.27
C ALA A 407 -15.95 -24.09 7.52
N THR A 408 -15.05 -23.48 6.73
CA THR A 408 -15.37 -22.30 5.91
C THR A 408 -16.50 -22.56 4.92
N HIS A 409 -16.55 -23.75 4.30
CA HIS A 409 -17.63 -24.13 3.39
C HIS A 409 -18.99 -24.14 4.09
N TYR A 410 -19.10 -24.78 5.26
CA TYR A 410 -20.34 -24.83 6.02
C TYR A 410 -20.76 -23.46 6.56
N LEU A 411 -19.80 -22.63 7.02
CA LEU A 411 -20.08 -21.25 7.45
C LEU A 411 -20.62 -20.38 6.30
N ARG A 412 -20.10 -20.57 5.06
CA ARG A 412 -20.60 -19.90 3.86
C ARG A 412 -22.01 -20.36 3.48
N GLU A 413 -22.31 -21.66 3.55
CA GLU A 413 -23.66 -22.19 3.27
C GLU A 413 -24.69 -21.71 4.30
N ALA A 414 -24.31 -21.63 5.57
CA ALA A 414 -25.17 -21.08 6.63
C ALA A 414 -25.34 -19.56 6.57
N ASN A 415 -24.49 -18.83 5.83
CA ASN A 415 -24.51 -17.37 5.70
C ASN A 415 -24.52 -16.60 7.04
N CYS A 416 -23.85 -17.17 8.05
CA CYS A 416 -23.91 -16.72 9.44
C CYS A 416 -22.78 -15.75 9.84
N THR A 417 -21.77 -15.55 9.01
CA THR A 417 -20.56 -14.74 9.28
C THR A 417 -20.48 -13.48 8.40
N ASP A 418 -19.77 -12.46 8.88
CA ASP A 418 -19.46 -11.23 8.13
C ASP A 418 -18.04 -11.25 7.54
N ALA A 419 -17.12 -12.01 8.16
CA ALA A 419 -15.80 -12.31 7.61
C ALA A 419 -15.28 -13.65 8.14
N VAL A 420 -14.50 -14.35 7.32
CA VAL A 420 -13.69 -15.52 7.71
C VAL A 420 -12.34 -15.43 7.01
N GLU A 421 -11.28 -15.23 7.78
CA GLU A 421 -9.90 -15.07 7.31
C GLU A 421 -9.05 -16.27 7.71
N LEU A 422 -8.47 -16.98 6.74
CA LEU A 422 -7.60 -18.13 6.96
C LEU A 422 -6.14 -17.71 7.17
N PHE A 423 -5.50 -18.34 8.17
CA PHE A 423 -4.07 -18.25 8.48
C PHE A 423 -3.45 -19.65 8.36
N ASP A 424 -2.50 -19.84 7.45
CA ASP A 424 -1.67 -21.05 7.41
C ASP A 424 -0.64 -21.09 8.55
N ARG A 425 0.05 -22.23 8.70
CA ARG A 425 1.02 -22.40 9.78
C ARG A 425 2.16 -21.37 9.77
N PRO A 426 2.80 -21.03 8.62
CA PRO A 426 3.73 -19.90 8.52
C PRO A 426 3.16 -18.57 9.03
N SER A 427 1.93 -18.20 8.64
CA SER A 427 1.26 -16.99 9.12
C SER A 427 1.12 -17.00 10.65
N LEU A 428 0.68 -18.13 11.22
CA LEU A 428 0.53 -18.27 12.67
C LEU A 428 1.88 -18.09 13.40
N TYR A 429 2.97 -18.68 12.92
CA TYR A 429 4.31 -18.52 13.51
C TYR A 429 4.72 -17.04 13.63
N THR A 430 4.43 -16.21 12.62
CA THR A 430 4.77 -14.77 12.67
C THR A 430 3.99 -14.00 13.74
N CYS A 431 2.81 -14.48 14.12
CA CYS A 431 1.92 -13.83 15.08
C CYS A 431 2.18 -14.23 16.55
N GLU A 432 2.90 -15.33 16.82
CA GLU A 432 3.10 -15.94 18.16
C GLU A 432 3.69 -15.01 19.25
N ASN A 433 4.18 -13.81 18.89
CA ASN A 433 4.75 -12.82 19.79
C ASN A 433 3.95 -11.51 19.89
N MET A 434 2.84 -11.39 19.17
CA MET A 434 1.92 -10.25 19.29
C MET A 434 1.12 -10.31 20.59
N GLU A 435 0.63 -9.15 21.04
CA GLU A 435 -0.32 -9.08 22.15
C GLU A 435 -1.60 -9.87 21.80
N TYR A 436 -2.23 -10.52 22.79
CA TYR A 436 -3.36 -11.46 22.64
C TYR A 436 -3.09 -12.75 21.83
N MET A 437 -1.98 -12.87 21.09
CA MET A 437 -1.69 -13.98 20.17
C MET A 437 -0.76 -15.08 20.74
N GLN A 438 -0.40 -15.01 22.02
CA GLN A 438 0.59 -15.95 22.61
C GLN A 438 0.06 -17.39 22.71
N HIS A 439 -1.25 -17.59 22.60
CA HIS A 439 -1.92 -18.89 22.57
C HIS A 439 -1.61 -19.71 21.30
N LEU A 440 -1.02 -19.09 20.27
CA LEU A 440 -0.57 -19.76 19.04
C LEU A 440 0.75 -20.54 19.18
N ARG A 441 1.46 -20.39 20.30
CA ARG A 441 2.77 -21.00 20.53
C ARG A 441 2.67 -22.51 20.70
N GLY A 442 3.52 -23.25 19.97
CA GLY A 442 3.63 -24.71 20.09
C GLY A 442 2.52 -25.48 19.37
N LEU A 443 1.73 -24.83 18.51
CA LEU A 443 0.76 -25.50 17.65
C LEU A 443 1.45 -26.48 16.68
N PRO A 444 0.80 -27.61 16.33
CA PRO A 444 1.29 -28.57 15.32
C PRO A 444 1.65 -27.93 13.98
N GLU A 445 2.55 -28.54 13.22
CA GLU A 445 2.95 -28.06 11.87
C GLU A 445 1.78 -28.01 10.86
N SER A 446 0.73 -28.82 11.07
CA SER A 446 -0.47 -28.81 10.24
C SER A 446 -1.49 -27.75 10.66
N ALA A 447 -1.32 -27.11 11.82
CA ALA A 447 -2.34 -26.24 12.39
C ALA A 447 -2.60 -25.02 11.51
N THR A 448 -3.87 -24.74 11.29
CA THR A 448 -4.39 -23.61 10.50
C THR A 448 -5.42 -22.89 11.37
N ALA A 449 -5.63 -21.60 11.21
CA ALA A 449 -6.69 -20.90 11.94
C ALA A 449 -7.64 -20.13 11.03
N LEU A 450 -8.85 -19.89 11.53
CA LEU A 450 -9.81 -18.95 10.99
C LEU A 450 -10.05 -17.84 12.01
N LEU A 451 -9.81 -16.58 11.60
CA LEU A 451 -10.37 -15.42 12.28
C LEU A 451 -11.78 -15.20 11.72
N ILE A 452 -12.79 -15.41 12.56
CA ILE A 452 -14.21 -15.28 12.22
C ILE A 452 -14.75 -14.01 12.88
N GLU A 453 -15.46 -13.16 12.14
CA GLU A 453 -16.16 -12.01 12.70
C GLU A 453 -17.67 -12.08 12.40
N CYS A 454 -18.47 -11.75 13.42
CA CYS A 454 -19.91 -11.56 13.34
C CYS A 454 -20.26 -10.12 13.70
N ARG A 455 -21.20 -9.50 12.98
CA ARG A 455 -21.66 -8.13 13.18
C ARG A 455 -23.18 -8.06 13.26
N GLY A 456 -23.69 -7.07 13.97
CA GLY A 456 -25.13 -6.80 14.02
C GLY A 456 -25.45 -5.31 14.03
N GLU A 457 -26.64 -4.96 13.54
CA GLU A 457 -27.27 -3.67 13.80
C GLU A 457 -27.44 -3.39 15.31
N ASN A 458 -27.47 -4.47 16.10
CA ASN A 458 -27.53 -4.49 17.56
C ASN A 458 -26.89 -5.80 18.11
N GLU A 459 -26.73 -5.84 19.43
CA GLU A 459 -26.19 -6.99 20.18
C GLU A 459 -26.95 -8.30 19.96
N GLU A 460 -28.28 -8.28 19.89
CA GLU A 460 -29.12 -9.47 19.69
C GLU A 460 -28.87 -10.13 18.32
N GLN A 461 -28.80 -9.34 17.26
CA GLN A 461 -28.50 -9.83 15.91
C GLN A 461 -27.07 -10.38 15.82
N MET A 462 -26.10 -9.70 16.44
CA MET A 462 -24.73 -10.19 16.54
C MET A 462 -24.66 -11.52 17.30
N GLN A 463 -25.33 -11.64 18.46
CA GLN A 463 -25.34 -12.87 19.25
C GLN A 463 -26.02 -14.03 18.50
N SER A 464 -27.13 -13.77 17.80
CA SER A 464 -27.80 -14.78 16.97
C SER A 464 -26.88 -15.35 15.88
N ARG A 465 -26.01 -14.52 15.27
CA ARG A 465 -24.97 -14.97 14.33
C ARG A 465 -23.90 -15.81 15.02
N ILE A 466 -23.41 -15.39 16.18
CA ILE A 466 -22.44 -16.15 16.99
C ILE A 466 -22.99 -17.54 17.33
N ASP A 467 -24.24 -17.62 17.79
CA ASP A 467 -24.90 -18.89 18.13
C ASP A 467 -25.03 -19.81 16.91
N GLN A 468 -25.31 -19.25 15.72
CA GLN A 468 -25.31 -20.00 14.46
C GLN A 468 -23.92 -20.52 14.09
N VAL A 469 -22.87 -19.70 14.15
CA VAL A 469 -21.47 -20.11 13.89
C VAL A 469 -21.07 -21.26 14.82
N VAL A 470 -21.31 -21.09 16.12
CA VAL A 470 -21.01 -22.10 17.14
C VAL A 470 -21.84 -23.37 16.90
N GLY A 471 -23.10 -23.26 16.49
CA GLY A 471 -23.97 -24.37 16.15
C GLY A 471 -23.50 -25.17 14.92
N VAL A 472 -23.07 -24.48 13.86
CA VAL A 472 -22.50 -25.09 12.64
C VAL A 472 -21.23 -25.86 12.98
N LEU A 473 -20.25 -25.22 13.63
CA LEU A 473 -18.97 -25.86 13.97
C LEU A 473 -19.15 -27.04 14.95
N LYS A 474 -20.08 -26.95 15.91
CA LYS A 474 -20.44 -28.09 16.78
C LYS A 474 -21.13 -29.22 16.02
N SER A 475 -21.95 -28.93 15.02
CA SER A 475 -22.64 -29.96 14.23
C SER A 475 -21.67 -30.75 13.35
N HIS A 476 -20.66 -30.07 12.79
CA HIS A 476 -19.66 -30.65 11.88
C HIS A 476 -18.32 -31.00 12.54
N HIS A 477 -18.25 -31.10 13.87
CA HIS A 477 -17.01 -31.36 14.64
C HIS A 477 -16.25 -32.65 14.27
N LYS A 478 -16.87 -33.56 13.48
CA LYS A 478 -16.24 -34.78 12.95
C LYS A 478 -15.58 -34.58 11.59
N GLU A 479 -15.99 -33.55 10.85
CA GLU A 479 -15.47 -33.17 9.54
C GLU A 479 -14.50 -31.99 9.61
N CYS A 480 -14.57 -31.15 10.64
CA CYS A 480 -13.62 -30.08 10.92
C CYS A 480 -13.19 -30.08 12.40
N ILE A 481 -11.98 -30.59 12.67
CA ILE A 481 -11.42 -30.75 14.02
C ILE A 481 -10.81 -29.42 14.49
N THR A 482 -11.34 -28.84 15.57
CA THR A 482 -10.75 -27.68 16.25
C THR A 482 -9.76 -28.10 17.35
N LEU A 483 -8.78 -27.24 17.63
CA LEU A 483 -7.78 -27.41 18.70
C LEU A 483 -8.06 -26.56 19.94
N ASN A 484 -8.98 -25.59 19.83
CA ASN A 484 -9.52 -24.79 20.92
C ASN A 484 -11.05 -24.79 20.92
N GLU A 485 -11.64 -24.29 22.00
CA GLU A 485 -13.07 -23.99 22.07
C GLU A 485 -13.40 -22.76 21.19
N VAL A 486 -14.60 -22.75 20.60
CA VAL A 486 -15.07 -21.65 19.75
C VAL A 486 -15.64 -20.55 20.64
N GLU A 487 -14.75 -19.67 21.13
CA GLU A 487 -15.10 -18.50 21.93
C GLU A 487 -14.94 -17.22 21.12
N PHE A 488 -15.95 -16.34 21.18
CA PHE A 488 -15.92 -15.01 20.58
C PHE A 488 -15.51 -13.98 21.64
N SER A 489 -14.55 -13.12 21.30
CA SER A 489 -14.23 -11.95 22.11
C SER A 489 -15.14 -10.78 21.73
N PHE A 490 -15.56 -10.06 22.76
CA PHE A 490 -16.28 -8.79 22.67
C PHE A 490 -15.41 -7.61 23.12
N ASP A 491 -14.16 -7.85 23.57
CA ASP A 491 -13.21 -6.77 23.85
C ASP A 491 -12.71 -6.19 22.51
N ALA A 492 -13.06 -4.93 22.27
CA ALA A 492 -12.62 -4.19 21.10
C ALA A 492 -11.09 -4.14 20.94
N LYS A 493 -10.31 -4.26 22.03
CA LYS A 493 -8.84 -4.33 21.96
C LYS A 493 -8.34 -5.66 21.45
N GLU A 494 -8.89 -6.76 21.95
CA GLU A 494 -8.53 -8.12 21.53
C GLU A 494 -8.96 -8.37 20.08
N CYS A 495 -10.19 -7.97 19.72
CA CYS A 495 -10.64 -8.00 18.34
C CYS A 495 -9.75 -7.16 17.41
N ALA A 496 -9.34 -5.95 17.85
CA ALA A 496 -8.41 -5.12 17.08
C ALA A 496 -7.05 -5.80 16.93
N ALA A 497 -6.52 -6.48 17.96
CA ALA A 497 -5.26 -7.22 17.89
C ALA A 497 -5.31 -8.38 16.87
N PHE A 498 -6.41 -9.16 16.85
CA PHE A 498 -6.61 -10.21 15.84
C PHE A 498 -6.62 -9.64 14.41
N TRP A 499 -7.35 -8.56 14.20
CA TRP A 499 -7.41 -7.88 12.89
C TRP A 499 -6.10 -7.20 12.50
N ASP A 500 -5.33 -6.68 13.46
CA ASP A 500 -4.02 -6.08 13.19
C ASP A 500 -2.97 -7.16 12.88
N ALA A 501 -3.02 -8.32 13.52
CA ALA A 501 -2.25 -9.49 13.12
C ALA A 501 -2.57 -9.90 11.67
N ARG A 502 -3.86 -9.95 11.29
CA ARG A 502 -4.30 -10.25 9.91
C ARG A 502 -3.77 -9.24 8.89
N LYS A 503 -3.77 -7.94 9.21
CA LYS A 503 -3.22 -6.87 8.35
C LYS A 503 -1.69 -6.93 8.24
N ALA A 504 -1.02 -7.45 9.27
CA ALA A 504 0.43 -7.51 9.37
C ALA A 504 1.07 -8.75 8.70
N LEU A 505 0.30 -9.74 8.22
CA LEU A 505 0.85 -10.97 7.61
C LEU A 505 1.79 -10.69 6.43
N ILE A 506 1.30 -10.02 5.38
CA ILE A 506 2.08 -9.66 4.17
C ILE A 506 3.47 -9.07 4.54
N PRO A 507 3.54 -8.02 5.37
CA PRO A 507 4.83 -7.42 5.72
C PRO A 507 5.65 -8.22 6.72
N MET A 508 5.07 -9.02 7.62
CA MET A 508 5.86 -9.88 8.52
C MET A 508 6.56 -11.00 7.74
N VAL A 509 5.84 -11.67 6.83
CA VAL A 509 6.42 -12.66 5.90
C VAL A 509 7.45 -11.97 4.98
N GLY A 510 7.13 -10.79 4.45
CA GLY A 510 8.07 -10.00 3.63
C GLY A 510 9.30 -9.44 4.38
N ALA A 511 9.29 -9.38 5.71
CA ALA A 511 10.37 -8.80 6.52
C ALA A 511 11.58 -9.74 6.72
N VAL A 512 11.34 -11.05 6.70
CA VAL A 512 12.34 -12.09 6.98
C VAL A 512 13.16 -12.53 5.75
N ARG A 513 12.87 -11.95 4.59
CA ARG A 513 13.52 -12.25 3.32
C ARG A 513 15.01 -11.91 3.29
N GLU A 514 15.73 -12.57 2.39
CA GLU A 514 17.10 -12.19 2.05
C GLU A 514 17.15 -10.85 1.30
N ALA A 515 18.15 -10.02 1.60
CA ALA A 515 18.39 -8.77 0.88
C ALA A 515 18.81 -9.05 -0.57
N GLY A 516 18.23 -8.35 -1.54
CA GLY A 516 18.37 -8.63 -2.98
C GLY A 516 17.11 -9.22 -3.61
N THR A 517 16.30 -9.95 -2.84
CA THR A 517 15.05 -10.55 -3.33
C THR A 517 13.90 -9.54 -3.43
N SER A 518 12.88 -9.88 -4.22
CA SER A 518 11.54 -9.28 -4.21
C SER A 518 10.59 -10.08 -3.31
N VAL A 519 9.57 -9.43 -2.77
CA VAL A 519 8.39 -10.11 -2.17
C VAL A 519 7.30 -10.11 -3.22
N LEU A 520 6.81 -11.29 -3.57
CA LEU A 520 5.65 -11.44 -4.44
C LEU A 520 4.39 -11.64 -3.59
N LEU A 521 3.27 -11.17 -4.12
CA LEU A 521 1.94 -11.29 -3.53
C LEU A 521 0.96 -11.55 -4.68
N GLU A 522 0.69 -12.82 -4.93
CA GLU A 522 -0.37 -13.24 -5.85
C GLU A 522 -1.69 -13.42 -5.09
N ASP A 523 -2.80 -13.34 -5.80
CA ASP A 523 -4.16 -13.42 -5.27
C ASP A 523 -5.04 -14.20 -6.23
N VAL A 524 -5.65 -15.28 -5.75
CA VAL A 524 -6.49 -16.17 -6.56
C VAL A 524 -7.76 -16.48 -5.77
N ALA A 525 -8.87 -16.71 -6.48
CA ALA A 525 -10.13 -17.12 -5.87
C ALA A 525 -10.64 -18.42 -6.48
N VAL A 526 -11.31 -19.26 -5.69
CA VAL A 526 -12.05 -20.44 -6.16
C VAL A 526 -13.44 -20.46 -5.51
N PRO A 527 -14.43 -21.17 -6.07
CA PRO A 527 -15.65 -21.48 -5.34
C PRO A 527 -15.30 -22.15 -3.99
N VAL A 528 -15.89 -21.73 -2.88
CA VAL A 528 -15.45 -22.11 -1.50
C VAL A 528 -15.34 -23.63 -1.31
N LYS A 529 -16.21 -24.43 -1.93
CA LYS A 529 -16.15 -25.91 -1.98
C LYS A 529 -14.82 -26.50 -2.52
N ASN A 530 -14.05 -25.71 -3.27
CA ASN A 530 -12.74 -26.09 -3.82
C ASN A 530 -11.56 -25.52 -3.01
N LEU A 531 -11.79 -24.73 -1.94
CA LEU A 531 -10.75 -24.08 -1.14
C LEU A 531 -9.74 -25.09 -0.58
N ALA A 532 -10.19 -26.23 -0.04
CA ALA A 532 -9.30 -27.28 0.46
C ALA A 532 -8.35 -27.83 -0.63
N LYS A 533 -8.85 -27.99 -1.86
CA LYS A 533 -8.04 -28.43 -3.01
C LYS A 533 -7.02 -27.35 -3.41
N LEU A 534 -7.43 -26.08 -3.38
CA LEU A 534 -6.55 -24.95 -3.66
C LEU A 534 -5.40 -24.88 -2.64
N CYS A 535 -5.69 -24.91 -1.33
CA CYS A 535 -4.66 -24.90 -0.27
C CYS A 535 -3.62 -26.01 -0.48
N LYS A 536 -4.09 -27.25 -0.71
CA LYS A 536 -3.23 -28.41 -0.97
C LYS A 536 -2.41 -28.27 -2.25
N GLY A 537 -3.00 -27.72 -3.31
CA GLY A 537 -2.31 -27.46 -4.57
C GLY A 537 -1.22 -26.40 -4.44
N ILE A 538 -1.46 -25.35 -3.64
CA ILE A 538 -0.47 -24.31 -3.33
C ILE A 538 0.71 -24.87 -2.51
N ASP A 539 0.45 -25.67 -1.48
CA ASP A 539 1.51 -26.37 -0.73
C ASP A 539 2.38 -27.26 -1.64
N GLN A 540 1.75 -28.02 -2.54
CA GLN A 540 2.45 -28.83 -3.53
C GLN A 540 3.24 -27.98 -4.54
N MET A 541 2.70 -26.83 -4.95
CA MET A 541 3.38 -25.87 -5.82
C MET A 541 4.64 -25.30 -5.16
N PHE A 542 4.53 -24.78 -3.93
CA PHE A 542 5.68 -24.24 -3.20
C PHE A 542 6.77 -25.29 -3.01
N LYS A 543 6.42 -26.53 -2.68
CA LYS A 543 7.37 -27.66 -2.61
C LYS A 543 8.01 -27.98 -3.97
N LYS A 544 7.21 -28.03 -5.05
CA LYS A 544 7.69 -28.33 -6.41
C LYS A 544 8.66 -27.29 -6.96
N PHE A 545 8.43 -26.02 -6.64
CA PHE A 545 9.27 -24.89 -7.06
C PHE A 545 10.19 -24.37 -5.95
N ASP A 546 10.42 -25.14 -4.88
CA ASP A 546 11.36 -24.89 -3.78
C ASP A 546 11.19 -23.55 -3.00
N TYR A 547 9.97 -23.00 -2.92
CA TYR A 547 9.64 -21.83 -2.10
C TYR A 547 9.41 -22.24 -0.65
N LYS A 548 10.50 -22.36 0.12
CA LYS A 548 10.47 -22.81 1.54
C LYS A 548 9.86 -21.77 2.49
N ASP A 549 9.80 -20.53 2.05
CA ASP A 549 9.26 -19.34 2.71
C ASP A 549 7.84 -18.99 2.24
N GLY A 550 7.27 -19.78 1.31
CA GLY A 550 5.94 -19.58 0.78
C GLY A 550 4.85 -19.73 1.83
N SER A 551 3.90 -18.79 1.84
CA SER A 551 2.75 -18.77 2.74
C SER A 551 1.47 -18.42 1.97
N ALA A 552 0.33 -18.98 2.41
CA ALA A 552 -1.00 -18.73 1.87
C ALA A 552 -2.01 -18.40 2.97
N PHE A 553 -2.66 -17.25 2.87
CA PHE A 553 -3.67 -16.77 3.83
C PHE A 553 -4.72 -15.94 3.08
N GLY A 554 -5.92 -15.71 3.63
CA GLY A 554 -6.87 -14.83 2.94
C GLY A 554 -8.34 -14.96 3.31
N HIS A 555 -9.17 -14.29 2.50
CA HIS A 555 -10.62 -14.18 2.64
C HIS A 555 -11.28 -15.52 2.31
N ALA A 556 -11.18 -16.47 3.24
CA ALA A 556 -11.64 -17.84 3.11
C ALA A 556 -13.15 -17.91 2.80
N LEU A 557 -13.94 -17.02 3.42
CA LEU A 557 -15.38 -16.91 3.16
C LEU A 557 -15.71 -16.69 1.67
N GLU A 558 -14.80 -16.05 0.93
CA GLU A 558 -14.88 -15.71 -0.49
C GLU A 558 -14.06 -16.67 -1.38
N GLY A 559 -13.47 -17.71 -0.78
CA GLY A 559 -12.58 -18.67 -1.45
C GLY A 559 -11.29 -18.06 -1.99
N ASN A 560 -10.90 -16.89 -1.48
CA ASN A 560 -9.78 -16.07 -1.95
C ASN A 560 -8.53 -16.30 -1.09
N LEU A 561 -7.41 -16.67 -1.70
CA LEU A 561 -6.11 -16.77 -1.05
C LEU A 561 -5.08 -15.82 -1.65
N HIS A 562 -4.31 -15.20 -0.76
CA HIS A 562 -3.12 -14.41 -1.01
C HIS A 562 -1.90 -15.30 -0.82
N LEU A 563 -1.02 -15.38 -1.83
CA LEU A 563 0.19 -16.18 -1.82
C LEU A 563 1.40 -15.24 -1.68
N VAL A 564 2.12 -15.33 -0.57
CA VAL A 564 3.34 -14.54 -0.31
C VAL A 564 4.56 -15.44 -0.32
N PHE A 565 5.56 -15.06 -1.10
CA PHE A 565 6.84 -15.77 -1.23
C PHE A 565 7.92 -14.82 -1.75
N THR A 566 9.19 -15.15 -1.54
CA THR A 566 10.32 -14.36 -2.05
C THR A 566 10.82 -14.89 -3.38
N GLN A 567 11.28 -13.98 -4.23
CA GLN A 567 11.78 -14.30 -5.57
C GLN A 567 13.00 -13.44 -5.90
N ASP A 568 14.05 -14.09 -6.42
CA ASP A 568 15.18 -13.42 -7.06
C ASP A 568 14.88 -13.23 -8.56
N PHE A 569 15.37 -12.15 -9.16
CA PHE A 569 15.26 -11.89 -10.60
C PHE A 569 16.62 -11.55 -11.24
N GLU A 570 17.74 -11.76 -10.54
CA GLU A 570 19.08 -11.51 -11.09
C GLU A 570 19.53 -12.57 -12.13
N THR A 571 19.01 -13.80 -12.08
CA THR A 571 19.39 -14.87 -13.03
C THR A 571 18.21 -15.41 -13.86
N ILE A 572 18.52 -15.90 -15.07
CA ILE A 572 17.53 -16.46 -15.99
C ILE A 572 16.87 -17.74 -15.46
N GLU A 573 17.59 -18.52 -14.64
CA GLU A 573 17.07 -19.70 -13.95
C GLU A 573 15.97 -19.31 -12.94
N GLN A 574 16.17 -18.23 -12.19
CA GLN A 574 15.18 -17.73 -11.23
C GLN A 574 13.96 -17.15 -11.94
N VAL A 575 14.16 -16.41 -13.04
CA VAL A 575 13.06 -15.92 -13.90
C VAL A 575 12.26 -17.09 -14.49
N ASN A 576 12.93 -18.14 -14.98
CA ASN A 576 12.27 -19.33 -15.52
C ASN A 576 11.54 -20.16 -14.45
N ARG A 577 12.10 -20.25 -13.23
CA ARG A 577 11.44 -20.87 -12.06
C ARG A 577 10.14 -20.15 -11.73
N TYR A 578 10.17 -18.82 -11.68
CA TYR A 578 8.98 -18.00 -11.46
C TYR A 578 7.93 -18.19 -12.58
N ALA A 579 8.34 -18.09 -13.84
CA ALA A 579 7.44 -18.30 -14.99
C ALA A 579 6.80 -19.69 -14.96
N GLY A 580 7.58 -20.74 -14.68
CA GLY A 580 7.07 -22.12 -14.53
C GLY A 580 6.09 -22.29 -13.37
N MET A 581 6.28 -21.54 -12.28
CA MET A 581 5.35 -21.50 -11.15
C MET A 581 4.04 -20.81 -11.54
N MET A 582 4.09 -19.65 -12.20
CA MET A 582 2.88 -18.96 -12.70
C MET A 582 2.09 -19.83 -13.67
N ASP A 583 2.78 -20.52 -14.58
CA ASP A 583 2.18 -21.49 -15.51
C ASP A 583 1.45 -22.63 -14.79
N TYR A 584 1.97 -23.09 -13.66
CA TYR A 584 1.37 -24.14 -12.84
C TYR A 584 0.18 -23.61 -12.04
N LEU A 585 0.35 -22.46 -11.37
CA LEU A 585 -0.69 -21.76 -10.60
C LEU A 585 -1.92 -21.49 -11.48
N CYS A 586 -1.72 -20.92 -12.66
CA CYS A 586 -2.82 -20.50 -13.52
C CYS A 586 -3.63 -21.70 -14.04
N LYS A 587 -2.96 -22.79 -14.44
CA LYS A 587 -3.64 -24.03 -14.88
C LYS A 587 -4.44 -24.64 -13.72
N MET A 588 -3.82 -24.79 -12.55
CA MET A 588 -4.47 -25.32 -11.35
C MET A 588 -5.71 -24.52 -10.93
N VAL A 589 -5.64 -23.19 -10.94
CA VAL A 589 -6.77 -22.33 -10.54
C VAL A 589 -7.93 -22.44 -11.54
N VAL A 590 -7.64 -22.49 -12.84
CA VAL A 590 -8.68 -22.67 -13.88
C VAL A 590 -9.31 -24.07 -13.80
N GLU A 591 -8.53 -25.13 -13.55
CA GLU A 591 -9.04 -26.49 -13.29
C GLU A 591 -9.94 -26.55 -12.03
N LEU A 592 -9.70 -25.70 -11.04
CA LEU A 592 -10.54 -25.54 -9.85
C LEU A 592 -11.73 -24.58 -10.04
N GLU A 593 -12.04 -24.21 -11.28
CA GLU A 593 -13.10 -23.26 -11.67
C GLU A 593 -12.93 -21.84 -11.12
N GLY A 594 -11.71 -21.50 -10.70
CA GLY A 594 -11.38 -20.24 -10.02
C GLY A 594 -11.03 -19.08 -10.92
N SER A 595 -10.66 -17.95 -10.32
CA SER A 595 -10.14 -16.76 -10.98
C SER A 595 -8.67 -16.52 -10.65
N LEU A 596 -7.90 -16.17 -11.69
CA LEU A 596 -6.46 -15.92 -11.63
C LEU A 596 -6.11 -14.63 -10.89
N LYS A 597 -7.05 -13.68 -10.84
CA LYS A 597 -6.97 -12.47 -10.02
C LYS A 597 -8.29 -12.20 -9.35
N ALA A 598 -8.23 -12.00 -8.05
CA ALA A 598 -9.41 -11.80 -7.22
C ALA A 598 -9.64 -10.32 -6.90
N GLU A 599 -8.57 -9.58 -6.56
CA GLU A 599 -8.66 -8.18 -6.11
C GLU A 599 -7.58 -7.25 -6.68
N HIS A 600 -6.40 -7.78 -7.03
CA HIS A 600 -5.23 -6.96 -7.35
C HIS A 600 -5.15 -6.51 -8.83
N GLY A 601 -6.17 -6.81 -9.64
CA GLY A 601 -6.21 -6.51 -11.08
C GLY A 601 -5.40 -7.49 -11.92
N THR A 602 -5.76 -7.60 -13.19
CA THR A 602 -5.05 -8.39 -14.21
C THR A 602 -3.61 -7.89 -14.39
N GLY A 603 -3.47 -6.57 -14.47
CA GLY A 603 -2.21 -5.90 -14.73
C GLY A 603 -1.50 -6.39 -15.99
N ARG A 604 -0.18 -6.50 -15.90
CA ARG A 604 0.71 -7.14 -16.87
C ARG A 604 1.01 -8.60 -16.49
N ASN A 605 0.90 -8.92 -15.21
CA ASN A 605 1.29 -10.22 -14.65
C ASN A 605 0.46 -11.39 -15.19
N VAL A 606 -0.87 -11.29 -15.13
CA VAL A 606 -1.74 -12.38 -15.61
C VAL A 606 -2.36 -12.10 -16.99
N ALA A 607 -2.04 -10.98 -17.64
CA ALA A 607 -2.53 -10.65 -18.99
C ALA A 607 -2.29 -11.77 -20.03
N PRO A 608 -1.15 -12.50 -20.05
CA PRO A 608 -0.95 -13.67 -20.92
C PRO A 608 -1.95 -14.82 -20.70
N TYR A 609 -2.56 -14.89 -19.52
CA TYR A 609 -3.41 -15.99 -19.07
C TYR A 609 -4.91 -15.64 -19.12
N VAL A 610 -5.30 -14.46 -19.61
CA VAL A 610 -6.71 -14.08 -19.76
C VAL A 610 -7.46 -15.05 -20.67
N GLU A 611 -6.87 -15.49 -21.79
CA GLU A 611 -7.49 -16.51 -22.66
C GLU A 611 -7.54 -17.89 -21.99
N LEU A 612 -6.59 -18.23 -21.11
CA LEU A 612 -6.62 -19.47 -20.33
C LEU A 612 -7.79 -19.48 -19.34
N GLU A 613 -8.10 -18.33 -18.71
CA GLU A 613 -9.21 -18.23 -17.77
C GLU A 613 -10.59 -18.16 -18.44
N TRP A 614 -10.70 -17.38 -19.51
CA TRP A 614 -11.97 -16.98 -20.11
C TRP A 614 -12.31 -17.70 -21.42
N GLY A 615 -11.32 -18.27 -22.09
CA GLY A 615 -11.46 -18.85 -23.41
C GLY A 615 -11.66 -17.82 -24.53
N LYS A 616 -11.39 -18.25 -25.76
CA LYS A 616 -11.35 -17.39 -26.96
C LYS A 616 -12.58 -16.52 -27.19
N LYS A 617 -13.80 -17.03 -26.93
CA LYS A 617 -15.06 -16.28 -27.09
C LYS A 617 -15.04 -15.02 -26.22
N ALA A 618 -14.89 -15.18 -24.90
CA ALA A 618 -14.95 -14.09 -23.94
C ALA A 618 -13.76 -13.13 -24.07
N THR A 619 -12.53 -13.64 -24.28
CA THR A 619 -11.36 -12.79 -24.54
C THR A 619 -11.49 -12.00 -25.85
N GLY A 620 -12.10 -12.59 -26.89
CA GLY A 620 -12.44 -11.89 -28.13
C GLY A 620 -13.38 -10.70 -27.90
N ILE A 621 -14.41 -10.87 -27.06
CA ILE A 621 -15.29 -9.76 -26.65
C ILE A 621 -14.52 -8.66 -25.91
N MET A 622 -13.56 -9.00 -25.04
CA MET A 622 -12.72 -8.00 -24.37
C MET A 622 -11.87 -7.20 -25.37
N TRP A 623 -11.32 -7.84 -26.41
CA TRP A 623 -10.63 -7.15 -27.50
C TRP A 623 -11.56 -6.28 -28.35
N GLU A 624 -12.78 -6.72 -28.67
CA GLU A 624 -13.79 -5.89 -29.33
C GLU A 624 -14.11 -4.63 -28.50
N LEU A 625 -14.25 -4.76 -27.17
CA LEU A 625 -14.47 -3.63 -26.27
C LEU A 625 -13.27 -2.67 -26.23
N LYS A 626 -12.03 -3.18 -26.11
CA LYS A 626 -10.82 -2.32 -26.14
C LYS A 626 -10.75 -1.52 -27.44
N ALA A 627 -11.04 -2.14 -28.59
CA ALA A 627 -11.05 -1.46 -29.88
C ALA A 627 -12.15 -0.39 -30.03
N LEU A 628 -13.27 -0.50 -29.31
CA LEU A 628 -14.33 0.52 -29.31
C LEU A 628 -13.99 1.74 -28.44
N PHE A 629 -13.37 1.52 -27.27
CA PHE A 629 -13.05 2.59 -26.31
C PHE A 629 -11.69 3.26 -26.57
N ASP A 630 -10.77 2.56 -27.22
CA ASP A 630 -9.42 3.05 -27.54
C ASP A 630 -8.89 2.41 -28.84
N PRO A 631 -9.42 2.81 -30.02
CA PRO A 631 -9.05 2.25 -31.33
C PRO A 631 -7.59 2.50 -31.75
N GLU A 632 -6.86 3.34 -31.01
CA GLU A 632 -5.47 3.73 -31.31
C GLU A 632 -4.47 3.16 -30.27
N ASP A 633 -4.93 2.31 -29.35
CA ASP A 633 -4.16 1.70 -28.23
C ASP A 633 -3.30 2.73 -27.45
N GLN A 634 -3.88 3.91 -27.17
CA GLN A 634 -3.21 5.00 -26.45
C GLN A 634 -3.32 4.86 -24.93
N LEU A 635 -4.31 4.15 -24.41
CA LEU A 635 -4.65 4.08 -23.00
C LEU A 635 -4.09 2.80 -22.35
N ASN A 636 -3.02 3.00 -21.58
CA ASN A 636 -2.32 1.99 -20.77
C ASN A 636 -2.03 0.66 -21.50
N PRO A 637 -1.32 0.70 -22.65
CA PRO A 637 -1.16 -0.46 -23.53
C PRO A 637 -0.45 -1.64 -22.84
N GLY A 638 -0.90 -2.85 -23.19
CA GLY A 638 -0.40 -4.10 -22.63
C GLY A 638 -0.82 -4.40 -21.18
N VAL A 639 -1.78 -3.66 -20.62
CA VAL A 639 -2.45 -3.92 -19.34
C VAL A 639 -3.83 -4.51 -19.59
N VAL A 640 -4.26 -5.44 -18.73
CA VAL A 640 -5.45 -6.29 -18.90
C VAL A 640 -5.33 -7.23 -20.10
N LEU A 641 -5.24 -6.67 -21.31
CA LEU A 641 -5.07 -7.41 -22.55
C LEU A 641 -3.66 -7.20 -23.09
N ASN A 642 -2.98 -8.29 -23.43
CA ASN A 642 -1.63 -8.24 -23.98
C ASN A 642 -1.41 -9.40 -24.96
N THR A 643 -0.81 -9.10 -26.11
CA THR A 643 -0.47 -10.09 -27.15
C THR A 643 0.91 -10.71 -26.98
N ASN A 644 1.77 -10.16 -26.12
CA ASN A 644 3.04 -10.78 -25.74
C ASN A 644 2.82 -11.83 -24.64
N PRO A 645 2.98 -13.14 -24.92
CA PRO A 645 2.80 -14.19 -23.92
C PRO A 645 3.86 -14.15 -22.80
N ASN A 646 4.98 -13.44 -23.02
CA ASN A 646 6.11 -13.36 -22.09
C ASN A 646 6.09 -12.13 -21.17
N VAL A 647 5.12 -11.21 -21.29
CA VAL A 647 5.15 -9.93 -20.54
C VAL A 647 5.24 -10.13 -19.01
N HIS A 648 4.71 -11.23 -18.48
CA HIS A 648 4.76 -11.58 -17.06
C HIS A 648 6.18 -11.78 -16.51
N LYS A 649 7.16 -12.13 -17.36
CA LYS A 649 8.57 -12.36 -17.00
C LYS A 649 9.54 -11.34 -17.62
N GLU A 650 9.02 -10.29 -18.23
CA GLU A 650 9.79 -9.17 -18.78
C GLU A 650 9.72 -7.95 -17.86
N ASN A 651 10.64 -7.00 -18.01
CA ASN A 651 10.64 -5.73 -17.27
C ASN A 651 10.60 -5.90 -15.74
N LEU A 652 11.18 -6.99 -15.24
CA LEU A 652 11.26 -7.32 -13.83
C LEU A 652 12.16 -6.31 -13.09
N LYS A 653 11.74 -5.90 -11.89
CA LYS A 653 12.36 -4.84 -11.11
C LYS A 653 13.65 -5.34 -10.45
N PRO A 654 14.84 -4.77 -10.75
CA PRO A 654 16.05 -5.12 -10.00
C PRO A 654 15.95 -4.54 -8.57
N LEU A 655 16.35 -5.36 -7.59
CA LEU A 655 16.22 -5.10 -6.15
C LEU A 655 17.61 -4.97 -5.46
N PRO A 656 18.52 -4.13 -5.98
CA PRO A 656 19.91 -4.06 -5.55
C PRO A 656 20.02 -3.72 -4.05
N VAL A 657 20.88 -4.45 -3.34
CA VAL A 657 21.31 -4.10 -1.98
C VAL A 657 21.93 -2.70 -1.99
N ALA A 658 21.52 -1.83 -1.07
CA ALA A 658 21.85 -0.42 -1.08
C ALA A 658 22.20 0.15 0.31
N HIS A 659 21.40 -0.12 1.33
CA HIS A 659 21.69 0.28 2.72
C HIS A 659 20.75 -0.47 3.68
N GLY A 660 21.30 -1.11 4.72
CA GLY A 660 20.53 -1.90 5.71
C GLY A 660 19.46 -1.18 6.54
N VAL A 661 19.15 0.09 6.25
CA VAL A 661 17.94 0.79 6.74
C VAL A 661 16.75 0.55 5.82
N VAL A 662 16.99 0.25 4.54
CA VAL A 662 15.97 0.18 3.47
C VAL A 662 15.97 -1.13 2.68
N ASP A 663 16.99 -1.98 2.85
CA ASP A 663 17.11 -3.21 2.06
C ASP A 663 15.92 -4.16 2.22
N ASN A 664 15.32 -4.24 3.42
CA ASN A 664 14.10 -5.03 3.68
C ASN A 664 12.81 -4.41 3.07
N CYS A 665 12.85 -3.20 2.51
CA CYS A 665 11.66 -2.56 1.95
C CYS A 665 11.14 -3.30 0.70
N MET A 666 9.83 -3.54 0.63
CA MET A 666 9.14 -4.13 -0.52
C MET A 666 8.52 -3.10 -1.49
N GLU A 667 8.77 -1.80 -1.29
CA GLU A 667 8.25 -0.70 -2.15
C GLU A 667 6.70 -0.61 -2.26
N CYS A 668 5.96 -1.12 -1.27
CA CYS A 668 4.49 -1.08 -1.23
C CYS A 668 3.87 0.34 -1.25
N GLY A 669 4.64 1.36 -0.87
CA GLY A 669 4.20 2.77 -0.88
C GLY A 669 3.37 3.21 0.32
N PHE A 670 3.08 2.34 1.29
CA PHE A 670 2.23 2.68 2.46
C PHE A 670 2.75 3.86 3.29
N CYS A 671 4.07 4.06 3.27
CA CYS A 671 4.76 5.16 3.93
C CYS A 671 4.66 6.51 3.21
N GLU A 672 4.12 6.58 1.98
CA GLU A 672 4.04 7.85 1.23
C GLU A 672 3.04 8.84 1.84
N SER A 673 1.90 8.38 2.35
CA SER A 673 0.86 9.23 2.96
C SER A 673 1.27 9.84 4.30
N ALA A 674 2.29 9.31 4.96
CA ALA A 674 2.83 9.79 6.24
C ALA A 674 3.93 10.85 6.10
N CYS A 675 4.40 11.17 4.90
CA CYS A 675 5.53 12.07 4.71
C CYS A 675 5.08 13.54 4.78
N PRO A 676 5.46 14.32 5.82
CA PRO A 676 4.96 15.70 5.99
C PRO A 676 5.50 16.65 4.92
N SER A 677 6.65 16.30 4.34
CA SER A 677 7.31 17.04 3.25
C SER A 677 6.98 16.46 1.86
N GLY A 678 6.13 15.43 1.75
CA GLY A 678 5.89 14.63 0.53
C GLY A 678 5.24 15.36 -0.65
N HIS A 679 5.05 16.68 -0.56
CA HIS A 679 4.66 17.54 -1.68
C HIS A 679 5.83 18.39 -2.22
N VAL A 680 6.98 18.37 -1.53
CA VAL A 680 8.21 19.11 -1.84
C VAL A 680 9.42 18.16 -1.99
N THR A 681 9.50 17.09 -1.17
CA THR A 681 10.56 16.07 -1.21
C THR A 681 10.09 14.78 -1.89
N LEU A 682 11.04 13.94 -2.34
CA LEU A 682 10.78 12.55 -2.67
C LEU A 682 10.24 11.81 -1.44
N THR A 683 9.06 11.22 -1.58
CA THR A 683 8.43 10.44 -0.51
C THR A 683 9.30 9.23 -0.11
N PRO A 684 9.03 8.57 1.03
CA PRO A 684 9.90 7.52 1.54
C PRO A 684 10.13 6.37 0.55
N ARG A 685 9.11 5.90 -0.18
CA ARG A 685 9.30 4.91 -1.27
C ARG A 685 10.17 5.47 -2.39
N GLN A 686 9.84 6.63 -2.92
CA GLN A 686 10.55 7.28 -4.04
C GLN A 686 12.05 7.45 -3.73
N ARG A 687 12.37 7.78 -2.48
CA ARG A 687 13.73 7.87 -1.96
C ARG A 687 14.45 6.52 -1.84
N ILE A 688 13.74 5.47 -1.44
CA ILE A 688 14.28 4.10 -1.38
C ILE A 688 14.62 3.60 -2.78
N VAL A 689 13.69 3.73 -3.73
CA VAL A 689 13.86 3.36 -5.14
C VAL A 689 15.07 4.07 -5.75
N THR A 690 15.18 5.38 -5.53
CA THR A 690 16.30 6.17 -6.07
C THR A 690 17.62 5.89 -5.37
N THR A 691 17.62 5.60 -4.05
CA THR A 691 18.82 5.10 -3.34
C THR A 691 19.30 3.76 -3.92
N ARG A 692 18.37 2.84 -4.21
CA ARG A 692 18.65 1.54 -4.82
C ARG A 692 19.25 1.66 -6.22
N GLU A 693 18.67 2.48 -7.08
CA GLU A 693 19.23 2.73 -8.41
C GLU A 693 20.60 3.42 -8.33
N ILE A 694 20.79 4.41 -7.45
CA ILE A 694 22.13 5.01 -7.23
C ILE A 694 23.14 3.93 -6.81
N ALA A 695 22.77 3.03 -5.89
CA ALA A 695 23.65 1.94 -5.47
C ALA A 695 23.94 0.90 -6.57
N ARG A 696 22.99 0.66 -7.50
CA ARG A 696 23.23 -0.15 -8.71
C ARG A 696 24.22 0.54 -9.64
N LEU A 697 23.98 1.82 -9.93
CA LEU A 697 24.81 2.64 -10.80
C LEU A 697 26.24 2.80 -10.26
N GLU A 698 26.42 2.91 -8.95
CA GLU A 698 27.75 2.92 -8.29
C GLU A 698 28.54 1.61 -8.45
N ARG A 699 27.86 0.51 -8.77
CA ARG A 699 28.48 -0.79 -9.06
C ARG A 699 28.58 -1.10 -10.56
N SER A 700 28.02 -0.25 -11.41
CA SER A 700 28.05 -0.45 -12.86
C SER A 700 29.42 -0.07 -13.42
N VAL A 701 29.87 -0.82 -14.42
CA VAL A 701 31.09 -0.54 -15.19
C VAL A 701 30.79 0.02 -16.59
N MET A 702 29.51 0.30 -16.88
CA MET A 702 29.06 0.86 -18.16
C MET A 702 29.21 2.40 -18.19
N PRO A 703 29.81 2.99 -19.25
CA PRO A 703 30.02 4.44 -19.35
C PRO A 703 28.74 5.28 -19.26
N GLU A 704 27.63 4.81 -19.84
CA GLU A 704 26.32 5.47 -19.84
C GLU A 704 25.70 5.55 -18.44
N ASP A 705 25.92 4.52 -17.61
CA ASP A 705 25.48 4.50 -16.21
C ASP A 705 26.27 5.52 -15.38
N ALA A 706 27.54 5.80 -15.71
CA ALA A 706 28.34 6.83 -15.02
C ALA A 706 27.80 8.25 -15.24
N ALA A 707 27.38 8.59 -16.47
CA ALA A 707 26.74 9.88 -16.75
C ALA A 707 25.39 10.01 -16.01
N LYS A 708 24.58 8.95 -16.04
CA LYS A 708 23.31 8.88 -15.30
C LYS A 708 23.51 9.01 -13.78
N LEU A 709 24.54 8.39 -13.23
CA LEU A 709 24.88 8.42 -11.80
C LEU A 709 25.17 9.85 -11.30
N VAL A 710 25.93 10.64 -12.06
CA VAL A 710 26.24 12.03 -11.72
C VAL A 710 24.95 12.86 -11.63
N LEU A 711 24.09 12.78 -12.67
CA LEU A 711 22.82 13.50 -12.72
C LEU A 711 21.86 13.05 -11.61
N MET A 712 21.75 11.74 -11.35
CA MET A 712 20.92 11.23 -10.27
C MET A 712 21.41 11.68 -8.90
N LYS A 713 22.72 11.72 -8.63
CA LYS A 713 23.27 12.21 -7.36
C LYS A 713 23.04 13.71 -7.15
N ASP A 714 23.22 14.53 -8.18
CA ASP A 714 22.94 15.98 -8.14
C ASP A 714 21.46 16.25 -7.82
N LEU A 715 20.54 15.64 -8.57
CA LEU A 715 19.11 15.79 -8.34
C LEU A 715 18.67 15.22 -6.97
N TYR A 716 19.26 14.10 -6.53
CA TYR A 716 18.94 13.46 -5.25
C TYR A 716 19.35 14.34 -4.05
N GLN A 717 20.36 15.20 -4.21
CA GLN A 717 20.80 16.13 -3.18
C GLN A 717 19.63 17.03 -2.73
N TYR A 718 19.02 17.78 -3.63
CA TYR A 718 17.88 18.64 -3.29
C TYR A 718 16.59 17.83 -3.05
N ASN A 719 16.20 17.00 -4.05
CA ASN A 719 14.88 16.36 -4.07
C ASN A 719 14.73 15.30 -2.98
N ALA A 720 15.82 14.69 -2.50
CA ALA A 720 15.79 13.80 -1.35
C ALA A 720 16.47 14.43 -0.13
N LEU A 721 17.79 14.68 -0.18
CA LEU A 721 18.55 14.91 1.05
C LEU A 721 18.25 16.22 1.75
N ASP A 722 18.06 17.33 1.04
CA ASP A 722 17.89 18.64 1.68
C ASP A 722 16.44 18.90 2.09
N THR A 723 15.49 18.55 1.22
CA THR A 723 14.04 18.76 1.44
C THR A 723 13.39 17.80 2.44
N CYS A 724 14.10 16.76 2.91
CA CYS A 724 13.56 15.84 3.91
C CYS A 724 13.65 16.40 5.34
N ALA A 725 12.52 16.42 6.04
CA ALA A 725 12.47 16.80 7.46
C ALA A 725 13.22 15.83 8.40
N ALA A 726 13.51 14.60 7.95
CA ALA A 726 14.24 13.56 8.70
C ALA A 726 13.61 13.18 10.06
N ASP A 727 12.30 13.41 10.21
CA ASP A 727 11.46 13.05 11.37
C ASP A 727 11.46 11.54 11.66
N GLY A 728 11.23 10.72 10.62
CA GLY A 728 11.01 9.28 10.74
C GLY A 728 9.54 8.85 10.77
N MET A 729 8.57 9.76 10.55
CA MET A 729 7.13 9.43 10.53
C MET A 729 6.77 8.38 9.47
N CYS A 730 7.57 8.25 8.42
CA CYS A 730 7.47 7.16 7.46
C CYS A 730 7.44 5.75 8.10
N ALA A 731 8.05 5.59 9.27
CA ALA A 731 8.12 4.32 10.00
C ALA A 731 6.76 3.95 10.63
N THR A 732 5.94 4.92 11.03
CA THR A 732 4.64 4.68 11.71
C THR A 732 3.58 4.07 10.78
N LYS A 733 3.76 4.22 9.46
CA LYS A 733 2.96 3.55 8.41
C LYS A 733 3.74 2.48 7.66
N CYS A 734 5.03 2.28 7.96
CA CYS A 734 5.81 1.22 7.33
C CYS A 734 5.72 -0.05 8.18
N PRO A 735 5.11 -1.13 7.69
CA PRO A 735 4.85 -2.29 8.52
C PRO A 735 6.10 -3.14 8.82
N VAL A 736 7.22 -2.88 8.13
CA VAL A 736 8.56 -3.43 8.47
C VAL A 736 9.48 -2.34 9.07
N ASN A 737 8.89 -1.29 9.64
CA ASN A 737 9.54 -0.23 10.41
C ASN A 737 10.68 0.53 9.69
N ILE A 738 10.58 0.70 8.37
CA ILE A 738 11.59 1.41 7.56
C ILE A 738 11.57 2.90 7.88
N ASN A 739 12.64 3.38 8.51
CA ASN A 739 12.83 4.80 8.84
C ASN A 739 13.76 5.49 7.83
N THR A 740 13.20 6.09 6.78
CA THR A 740 13.99 6.88 5.82
C THR A 740 14.55 8.18 6.39
N GLY A 741 14.00 8.69 7.49
CA GLY A 741 14.61 9.81 8.24
C GLY A 741 15.98 9.43 8.82
N ARG A 742 16.12 8.19 9.30
CA ARG A 742 17.42 7.61 9.72
C ARG A 742 18.36 7.44 8.53
N LEU A 743 17.89 6.96 7.37
CA LEU A 743 18.71 6.93 6.14
C LEU A 743 19.26 8.32 5.80
N VAL A 744 18.41 9.35 5.80
CA VAL A 744 18.82 10.73 5.50
C VAL A 744 19.82 11.26 6.52
N LYS A 745 19.61 11.01 7.81
CA LYS A 745 20.57 11.36 8.88
C LYS A 745 21.93 10.67 8.65
N ASN A 746 21.95 9.37 8.33
CA ASN A 746 23.18 8.64 8.02
C ASN A 746 23.91 9.22 6.80
N VAL A 747 23.19 9.55 5.71
CA VAL A 747 23.80 10.11 4.49
C VAL A 747 24.28 11.55 4.70
N ARG A 748 23.51 12.39 5.42
CA ARG A 748 23.94 13.75 5.80
C ARG A 748 25.17 13.72 6.70
N ALA A 749 25.25 12.78 7.65
CA ALA A 749 26.40 12.64 8.55
C ALA A 749 27.72 12.38 7.82
N LYS A 750 27.71 11.65 6.68
CA LYS A 750 28.91 11.44 5.85
C LYS A 750 29.54 12.74 5.28
N LYS A 751 28.84 13.88 5.33
CA LYS A 751 29.38 15.19 4.94
C LYS A 751 30.14 15.92 6.06
N TYR A 752 30.06 15.43 7.29
CA TYR A 752 30.62 16.08 8.48
C TYR A 752 31.57 15.11 9.18
N ASP A 753 32.87 15.38 9.09
CA ASP A 753 33.88 14.75 9.93
C ASP A 753 34.22 15.65 11.15
N ASP A 754 35.05 15.11 12.05
CA ASP A 754 35.53 15.76 13.26
C ASP A 754 36.39 17.02 13.01
N LYS A 755 36.86 17.22 11.78
CA LYS A 755 37.65 18.37 11.35
C LYS A 755 36.77 19.48 10.77
N THR A 756 35.57 19.16 10.28
CA THR A 756 34.64 20.17 9.75
C THR A 756 34.21 21.18 10.83
N LEU A 757 34.27 22.48 10.49
CA LEU A 757 33.87 23.56 11.40
C LEU A 757 32.42 23.40 11.93
N PRO A 758 31.41 23.03 11.13
CA PRO A 758 30.05 22.77 11.62
C PRO A 758 29.99 21.66 12.69
N PHE A 759 30.76 20.58 12.55
CA PHE A 759 30.80 19.51 13.55
C PHE A 759 31.40 20.01 14.87
N ARG A 760 32.54 20.71 14.81
CA ARG A 760 33.20 21.26 16.01
C ARG A 760 32.33 22.31 16.70
N ALA A 761 31.63 23.15 15.94
CA ALA A 761 30.65 24.11 16.47
C ALA A 761 29.47 23.40 17.14
N ALA A 762 28.88 22.38 16.50
CA ALA A 762 27.80 21.59 17.08
C ALA A 762 28.24 20.86 18.36
N GLN A 763 29.44 20.28 18.37
CA GLN A 763 30.00 19.60 19.54
C GLN A 763 30.21 20.58 20.71
N ALA A 764 30.77 21.77 20.44
CA ALA A 764 30.88 22.84 21.44
C ALA A 764 29.51 23.32 21.95
N SER A 765 28.49 23.39 21.08
CA SER A 765 27.11 23.69 21.49
C SER A 765 26.49 22.60 22.37
N VAL A 766 26.76 21.31 22.10
CA VAL A 766 26.31 20.20 22.95
C VAL A 766 27.01 20.24 24.32
N SER A 767 28.33 20.45 24.36
CA SER A 767 29.08 20.63 25.62
C SER A 767 28.61 21.85 26.43
N SER A 768 28.04 22.85 25.77
CA SER A 768 27.57 24.11 26.38
C SER A 768 26.05 24.22 26.46
N PHE A 769 25.31 23.12 26.24
CA PHE A 769 23.87 23.15 25.95
C PHE A 769 23.05 23.86 27.02
N GLY A 770 23.36 23.64 28.31
CA GLY A 770 22.69 24.33 29.42
C GLY A 770 22.86 25.85 29.42
N ALA A 771 24.05 26.35 29.07
CA ALA A 771 24.32 27.79 28.99
C ALA A 771 23.63 28.42 27.78
N ILE A 772 23.60 27.72 26.63
CA ILE A 772 22.89 28.15 25.42
C ILE A 772 21.38 28.20 25.67
N MET A 773 20.80 27.13 26.23
CA MET A 773 19.37 27.09 26.53
C MET A 773 18.94 28.09 27.62
N GLY A 774 19.86 28.50 28.52
CA GLY A 774 19.61 29.59 29.48
C GLY A 774 19.60 30.99 28.84
N THR A 775 20.33 31.20 27.74
CA THR A 775 20.47 32.52 27.08
C THR A 775 19.51 32.74 25.93
N VAL A 776 19.12 31.70 25.18
CA VAL A 776 18.19 31.80 24.04
C VAL A 776 16.84 32.47 24.40
N PRO A 777 16.14 32.13 25.51
CA PRO A 777 14.90 32.80 25.87
C PRO A 777 15.06 34.30 26.16
N VAL A 778 16.20 34.70 26.77
CA VAL A 778 16.52 36.11 27.03
C VAL A 778 16.73 36.86 25.73
N LEU A 779 17.45 36.26 24.78
CA LEU A 779 17.68 36.83 23.45
C LEU A 779 16.35 37.01 22.68
N LEU A 780 15.52 35.97 22.62
CA LEU A 780 14.21 36.03 21.94
C LEU A 780 13.29 37.09 22.55
N ASN A 781 13.23 37.19 23.88
CA ASN A 781 12.47 38.23 24.58
C ASN A 781 13.03 39.64 24.37
N THR A 782 14.32 39.78 24.07
CA THR A 782 14.95 41.07 23.76
C THR A 782 14.63 41.48 22.32
N VAL A 783 14.71 40.54 21.37
CA VAL A 783 14.30 40.75 19.97
C VAL A 783 12.82 41.11 19.86
N ASP A 784 11.94 40.40 20.58
CA ASP A 784 10.51 40.69 20.64
C ASP A 784 10.20 42.10 21.17
N LYS A 785 10.89 42.55 22.24
CA LYS A 785 10.75 43.92 22.76
C LYS A 785 11.19 44.97 21.75
N ILE A 786 12.34 44.78 21.10
CA ILE A 786 12.86 45.72 20.09
C ILE A 786 11.93 45.77 18.87
N HIS A 787 11.44 44.62 18.40
CA HIS A 787 10.42 44.52 17.35
C HIS A 787 9.12 45.22 17.74
N GLY A 788 8.63 45.02 18.97
CA GLY A 788 7.42 45.68 19.49
C GLY A 788 7.52 47.20 19.55
N VAL A 789 8.73 47.75 19.71
CA VAL A 789 8.99 49.20 19.72
C VAL A 789 9.21 49.77 18.31
N LEU A 790 9.99 49.10 17.46
CA LEU A 790 10.35 49.60 16.12
C LEU A 790 9.34 49.25 15.02
N GLY A 791 8.47 48.27 15.25
CA GLY A 791 7.55 47.73 14.25
C GLY A 791 8.20 46.79 13.23
N SER A 792 7.39 45.92 12.64
CA SER A 792 7.87 44.81 11.78
C SER A 792 8.65 45.26 10.54
N ALA A 793 8.31 46.41 9.95
CA ALA A 793 8.93 46.89 8.71
C ALA A 793 10.36 47.40 8.96
N VAL A 794 10.55 48.25 9.97
CA VAL A 794 11.85 48.83 10.32
C VAL A 794 12.78 47.74 10.85
N PHE A 795 12.31 46.90 11.77
CA PHE A 795 13.14 45.82 12.29
C PHE A 795 13.47 44.77 11.23
N GLY A 796 12.55 44.48 10.31
CA GLY A 796 12.81 43.61 9.15
C GLY A 796 13.92 44.13 8.24
N ALA A 797 13.93 45.43 7.94
CA ALA A 797 14.99 46.06 7.17
C ALA A 797 16.35 46.02 7.88
N ILE A 798 16.39 46.24 9.20
CA ILE A 798 17.60 46.16 10.03
C ILE A 798 18.13 44.72 10.12
N ALA A 799 17.24 43.73 10.23
CA ALA A 799 17.61 42.33 10.41
C ALA A 799 18.00 41.60 9.10
N ALA A 800 17.54 42.08 7.94
CA ALA A 800 17.78 41.43 6.65
C ALA A 800 19.27 41.17 6.32
N PRO A 801 20.22 42.12 6.51
CA PRO A 801 21.65 41.87 6.28
C PRO A 801 22.24 40.80 7.19
N PHE A 802 21.82 40.77 8.47
CA PHE A 802 22.25 39.75 9.42
C PHE A 802 21.73 38.36 9.07
N GLY A 803 20.52 38.26 8.52
CA GLY A 803 19.97 36.99 8.03
C GLY A 803 20.79 36.37 6.90
N VAL A 804 21.30 37.19 5.97
CA VAL A 804 22.19 36.75 4.89
C VAL A 804 23.55 36.31 5.45
N LEU A 805 24.10 37.03 6.44
CA LEU A 805 25.41 36.73 7.02
C LEU A 805 25.41 35.48 7.93
N LEU A 806 24.33 35.28 8.69
CA LEU A 806 24.24 34.25 9.75
C LEU A 806 23.39 33.03 9.34
N GLY A 807 22.71 33.08 8.20
CA GLY A 807 21.78 32.02 7.75
C GLY A 807 20.48 31.93 8.56
N VAL A 808 20.18 32.93 9.40
CA VAL A 808 19.01 32.97 10.29
C VAL A 808 18.18 34.21 9.97
N HIS A 809 17.14 34.04 9.16
CA HIS A 809 16.25 35.13 8.77
C HIS A 809 15.22 35.43 9.87
N TRP A 810 15.26 36.64 10.43
CA TRP A 810 14.19 37.13 11.28
C TRP A 810 12.90 37.36 10.47
N ASN A 811 11.76 37.09 11.06
CA ASN A 811 10.45 37.48 10.55
C ASN A 811 9.50 37.79 11.73
N LYS A 812 8.37 38.45 11.44
CA LYS A 812 7.38 38.90 12.45
C LYS A 812 6.69 37.79 13.26
N TYR A 813 6.97 36.51 12.97
CA TYR A 813 6.43 35.33 13.65
C TYR A 813 7.50 34.56 14.45
N VAL A 814 8.72 35.09 14.56
CA VAL A 814 9.76 34.54 15.46
C VAL A 814 9.20 34.50 16.89
N PRO A 815 9.25 33.35 17.59
CA PRO A 815 8.61 33.19 18.89
C PRO A 815 9.33 33.99 19.98
N LYS A 816 8.56 34.39 21.00
CA LYS A 816 9.11 34.91 22.27
C LYS A 816 9.88 33.80 23.01
N GLY A 817 10.70 34.18 23.98
CA GLY A 817 11.41 33.23 24.83
C GLY A 817 10.41 32.38 25.64
N ALA A 818 10.51 31.05 25.52
CA ALA A 818 9.65 30.14 26.25
C ALA A 818 9.80 30.31 27.77
N ALA A 819 8.69 30.15 28.49
CA ALA A 819 8.73 30.07 29.95
C ALA A 819 9.57 28.86 30.39
N LYS A 820 10.21 28.96 31.57
CA LYS A 820 10.93 27.83 32.16
C LYS A 820 9.95 26.67 32.34
N LEU A 821 10.20 25.54 31.67
CA LEU A 821 9.42 24.33 31.84
C LEU A 821 9.41 23.97 33.33
N GLN A 822 8.22 23.75 33.88
CA GLN A 822 8.09 23.09 35.18
C GLN A 822 8.72 21.71 35.01
N GLN A 823 9.71 21.38 35.85
CA GLN A 823 10.25 20.03 35.85
C GLN A 823 9.09 19.09 36.24
N PRO A 824 8.82 18.02 35.47
CA PRO A 824 7.91 17.00 35.95
C PRO A 824 8.44 16.48 37.28
N ALA A 825 7.53 16.22 38.23
CA ALA A 825 7.92 15.61 39.49
C ALA A 825 8.72 14.32 39.19
N PRO A 826 9.82 14.06 39.92
CA PRO A 826 10.58 12.83 39.72
C PRO A 826 9.62 11.63 39.85
N PRO A 827 9.73 10.61 38.97
CA PRO A 827 8.85 9.46 39.02
C PRO A 827 8.93 8.81 40.40
N PRO A 828 7.81 8.32 40.96
CA PRO A 828 7.82 7.67 42.27
C PRO A 828 8.79 6.48 42.25
N PRO A 829 9.63 6.31 43.29
CA PRO A 829 10.62 5.24 43.32
C PRO A 829 9.92 3.87 43.29
N GLY A 830 10.12 3.12 42.21
CA GLY A 830 9.55 1.77 42.03
C GLY A 830 8.92 1.47 40.66
N GLY A 831 8.80 2.44 39.75
CA GLY A 831 8.36 2.16 38.37
C GLY A 831 9.41 1.36 37.56
N PRO A 832 8.99 0.44 36.67
CA PRO A 832 9.93 -0.27 35.79
C PRO A 832 10.60 0.69 34.79
N PRO A 833 11.85 0.42 34.37
CA PRO A 833 12.52 1.23 33.36
C PRO A 833 11.81 1.08 32.00
N GLY A 834 11.48 2.21 31.37
CA GLY A 834 10.84 2.30 30.05
C GLY A 834 11.81 2.67 28.92
#